data_AF-A0A8S1GSH4-F1
#
_entry.id   AF-A0A8S1GSH4-F1
#
_cell.length_a   1.000
_cell.length_b   1.000
_cell.length_c   1.000
_cell.angle_alpha   90.00
_cell.angle_beta   90.00
_cell.angle_gamma   90.00
#
_symmetry.space_group_name_H-M   'P 1'
#
loop_
_entity.id
_entity.type
_entity.pdbx_description
1 polymer ?
#
loop_
_entity_poly.entity_id
_entity_poly.type
_entity_poly.pdbx_seq_one_letter_code
_entity_poly.pdbx_strand_id
1 'polypeptide(L)'
;MRLRINSPLVALGCGQFALSLMQVMFMFYYVKVYLNVFHVPNVWFNIAQGLFMVWNAINDPIFGYVQDTPGFWLNSRTAVIKFFAPFLVSSFVFMWIPWRTTGSTLEGIHLVLSLFLYDAFFSAIGVAWSALFADSTKDPQLRVSAMKYSQISILLSVNIISITEKLSFSLERFGVFQIITVVVALLALGCLYTAGSLRTTSFPRNRRKTGDTEALMSSRDDSDNEPIIEKKKGTDLSFAWETTKQIVKEKDFLAIIAANFLHNIRSVAHLNFASIATEVVIPQSILAKGSIQLSIFLRNRHSGASASSDFQRELRVQTRRLPRHDPHLDTAFASYFGGLLIDGRPGKVAPLLLINKDHSSEPVFGIARERRISSGAIFPGRSSMGRPRKYPFQSSSILFSCCNLPRDPFLFYVTVHSIAPLFNIVLSDFIDDDASRHSRKTGVSSVVFSLNALFVKPAQSLAPIVIVYVLNFYGYQDYLTSKIASNSLQNAMTVVLFATPFFVGGLQPEMLLTLAVTVDGLKAWVPCSLLSLSMVPYASAALAAGAVSTVLPDRLAQKLDNTLYRGYMRLCLFVFENLSGVQLKLYGDVQGLKEKPEKALVLSNHQTNVDWAVLVMLAARQGVDGNEAGFRVMVKQAIHFVPLFGWYIFQHGYIYVRRFGDFVGEPVLRQLRWLNELEDPYWLLVFPEGTRFTRKKPQLIASSQEFCRRQGRKELEDVLCPRSGGIQMALERLGTLDAVYDVTVAYGQTRFTGRRGLAPGMFEFVCGPLAGRSLHVHVKRFDVKEVPKDKEGLRNWMFERYEQKDKMMATFLEKGEFPEASESPAAVSIWRTLPPTALFCAALAAPFYFSRVKQLYIYTIASSPLLIAWLHLRKCV
;
A
#
# COMPACT_ATOMS: atom_id res chain seq x y z
N MET A 1 -3.52 -23.42 -32.70
CA MET A 1 -2.42 -22.80 -31.91
C MET A 1 -2.72 -22.96 -30.42
N ARG A 2 -1.96 -23.75 -29.64
CA ARG A 2 -2.23 -23.94 -28.18
C ARG A 2 -1.47 -22.88 -27.37
N LEU A 3 -2.14 -21.78 -27.01
CA LEU A 3 -1.63 -20.82 -26.01
C LEU A 3 -1.28 -21.55 -24.70
N ARG A 4 -0.06 -21.34 -24.21
CA ARG A 4 0.47 -21.91 -22.96
C ARG A 4 1.00 -20.77 -22.11
N ILE A 5 0.46 -20.59 -20.91
CA ILE A 5 0.87 -19.52 -20.00
C ILE A 5 1.63 -20.13 -18.82
N ASN A 6 2.85 -19.63 -18.59
CA ASN A 6 3.74 -20.10 -17.53
C ASN A 6 3.67 -19.25 -16.24
N SER A 7 3.01 -18.08 -16.28
CA SER A 7 2.88 -17.19 -15.11
C SER A 7 1.51 -17.36 -14.44
N PRO A 8 1.44 -17.88 -13.20
CA PRO A 8 0.18 -17.98 -12.47
C PRO A 8 -0.41 -16.60 -12.15
N LEU A 9 0.44 -15.58 -11.91
CA LEU A 9 0.01 -14.21 -11.63
C LEU A 9 -0.85 -13.62 -12.75
N VAL A 10 -0.42 -13.81 -14.01
CA VAL A 10 -1.15 -13.32 -15.18
C VAL A 10 -2.44 -14.11 -15.40
N ALA A 11 -2.40 -15.43 -15.26
CA ALA A 11 -3.57 -16.28 -15.43
C ALA A 11 -4.67 -15.99 -14.40
N LEU A 12 -4.30 -15.90 -13.11
CA LEU A 12 -5.22 -15.55 -12.02
C LEU A 12 -5.78 -14.13 -12.18
N GLY A 13 -4.92 -13.16 -12.52
CA GLY A 13 -5.31 -11.78 -12.78
C GLY A 13 -6.29 -11.63 -13.95
N CYS A 14 -6.08 -12.33 -15.07
CA CYS A 14 -7.04 -12.37 -16.18
C CYS A 14 -8.37 -13.00 -15.78
N GLY A 15 -8.35 -14.12 -15.04
CA GLY A 15 -9.57 -14.76 -14.54
C GLY A 15 -10.39 -13.83 -13.64
N GLN A 16 -9.72 -13.17 -12.68
CA GLN A 16 -10.36 -12.17 -11.81
C GLN A 16 -10.93 -11.02 -12.62
N PHE A 17 -10.20 -10.50 -13.62
CA PHE A 17 -10.67 -9.40 -14.46
C PHE A 17 -11.96 -9.76 -15.19
N ALA A 18 -12.01 -10.93 -15.82
CA ALA A 18 -13.20 -11.40 -16.54
C ALA A 18 -14.43 -11.55 -15.62
N LEU A 19 -14.26 -12.24 -14.49
CA LEU A 19 -15.35 -12.45 -13.51
C LEU A 19 -15.83 -11.12 -12.93
N SER A 20 -14.90 -10.23 -12.52
CA SER A 20 -15.25 -8.92 -11.95
C SER A 20 -15.95 -8.02 -12.97
N LEU A 21 -15.49 -8.00 -14.22
CA LEU A 21 -16.05 -7.17 -15.28
C LEU A 21 -17.52 -7.54 -15.58
N MET A 22 -17.82 -8.84 -15.68
CA MET A 22 -19.20 -9.31 -15.87
C MET A 22 -20.05 -9.10 -14.61
N GLN A 23 -19.52 -9.42 -13.42
CA GLN A 23 -20.25 -9.28 -12.15
C GLN A 23 -20.63 -7.82 -11.85
N VAL A 24 -19.72 -6.87 -12.10
CA VAL A 24 -19.98 -5.44 -11.94
C VAL A 24 -21.09 -4.97 -12.88
N MET A 25 -21.11 -5.45 -14.13
CA MET A 25 -22.18 -5.13 -15.08
C MET A 25 -23.52 -5.77 -14.71
N PHE A 26 -23.51 -7.05 -14.33
CA PHE A 26 -24.68 -7.74 -13.83
C PHE A 26 -25.30 -6.97 -12.65
N MET A 27 -24.57 -6.84 -11.54
CA MET A 27 -25.08 -6.27 -10.28
C MET A 27 -25.57 -4.82 -10.43
N PHE A 28 -24.98 -4.01 -11.32
CA PHE A 28 -25.36 -2.61 -11.50
C PHE A 28 -26.58 -2.41 -12.43
N TYR A 29 -26.77 -3.28 -13.43
CA TYR A 29 -27.76 -3.08 -14.48
C TYR A 29 -28.94 -4.05 -14.48
N TYR A 30 -28.83 -5.28 -13.97
CA TYR A 30 -29.87 -6.30 -14.18
C TYR A 30 -31.26 -5.84 -13.70
N VAL A 31 -31.38 -5.34 -12.47
CA VAL A 31 -32.65 -4.83 -11.92
C VAL A 31 -33.22 -3.69 -12.78
N LYS A 32 -32.37 -2.74 -13.19
CA LYS A 32 -32.78 -1.57 -13.98
C LYS A 32 -33.29 -1.98 -15.37
N VAL A 33 -32.63 -2.92 -16.04
CA VAL A 33 -33.03 -3.39 -17.36
C VAL A 33 -34.35 -4.16 -17.29
N TYR A 34 -34.47 -5.13 -16.37
CA TYR A 34 -35.70 -5.94 -16.29
C TYR A 34 -36.92 -5.14 -15.82
N LEU A 35 -36.77 -4.16 -14.92
CA LEU A 35 -37.89 -3.32 -14.48
C LEU A 35 -38.20 -2.18 -15.46
N ASN A 36 -37.20 -1.42 -15.93
CA ASN A 36 -37.43 -0.18 -16.66
C ASN A 36 -37.41 -0.33 -18.19
N VAL A 37 -36.81 -1.40 -18.73
CA VAL A 37 -36.72 -1.63 -20.19
C VAL A 37 -37.61 -2.80 -20.60
N PHE A 38 -37.54 -3.93 -19.90
CA PHE A 38 -38.37 -5.11 -20.20
C PHE A 38 -39.75 -5.08 -19.51
N HIS A 39 -39.97 -4.16 -18.58
CA HIS A 39 -41.27 -3.94 -17.92
C HIS A 39 -41.84 -5.19 -17.20
N VAL A 40 -40.98 -6.00 -16.58
CA VAL A 40 -41.39 -7.22 -15.86
C VAL A 40 -42.39 -6.90 -14.74
N PRO A 41 -43.55 -7.58 -14.67
CA PRO A 41 -44.51 -7.40 -13.58
C PRO A 41 -43.92 -7.70 -12.20
N ASN A 42 -44.22 -6.85 -11.21
CA ASN A 42 -43.69 -6.97 -9.83
C ASN A 42 -43.87 -8.36 -9.21
N VAL A 43 -44.98 -9.06 -9.51
CA VAL A 43 -45.22 -10.43 -9.03
C VAL A 43 -44.15 -11.40 -9.55
N TRP A 44 -43.84 -11.35 -10.85
CA TRP A 44 -42.81 -12.18 -11.46
C TRP A 44 -41.40 -11.80 -11.00
N PHE A 45 -41.13 -10.51 -10.80
CA PHE A 45 -39.87 -10.05 -10.22
C PHE A 45 -39.65 -10.64 -8.81
N ASN A 46 -40.66 -10.58 -7.94
CA ASN A 46 -40.58 -11.14 -6.58
C ASN A 46 -40.41 -12.66 -6.57
N ILE A 47 -41.15 -13.39 -7.44
CA ILE A 47 -40.98 -14.84 -7.62
C ILE A 47 -39.55 -15.17 -8.07
N ALA A 48 -39.02 -14.43 -9.06
CA ALA A 48 -37.68 -14.64 -9.57
C ALA A 48 -36.60 -14.39 -8.49
N GLN A 49 -36.74 -13.33 -7.70
CA GLN A 49 -35.83 -13.04 -6.58
C GLN A 49 -35.86 -14.11 -5.48
N GLY A 50 -37.05 -14.60 -5.12
CA GLY A 50 -37.20 -15.68 -4.13
C GLY A 50 -36.58 -17.00 -4.59
N LEU A 51 -36.84 -17.39 -5.85
CA LEU A 51 -36.23 -18.58 -6.47
C LEU A 51 -34.71 -18.43 -6.62
N PHE A 52 -34.25 -17.24 -7.05
CA PHE A 52 -32.84 -16.93 -7.22
C PHE A 52 -32.07 -17.00 -5.89
N MET A 53 -32.63 -16.49 -4.79
CA MET A 53 -32.01 -16.58 -3.47
C MET A 53 -31.75 -18.04 -3.04
N VAL A 54 -32.70 -18.95 -3.29
CA VAL A 54 -32.56 -20.38 -2.98
C VAL A 54 -31.53 -21.04 -3.91
N TRP A 55 -31.61 -20.77 -5.21
CA TRP A 55 -30.65 -21.28 -6.20
C TRP A 55 -29.21 -20.86 -5.86
N ASN A 56 -28.98 -19.57 -5.68
CA ASN A 56 -27.70 -18.94 -5.40
C ASN A 56 -27.03 -19.48 -4.12
N ALA A 57 -27.80 -19.98 -3.15
CA ALA A 57 -27.25 -20.64 -1.95
C ALA A 57 -26.85 -22.11 -2.16
N ILE A 58 -27.54 -22.82 -3.06
CA ILE A 58 -27.35 -24.27 -3.32
C ILE A 58 -26.30 -24.52 -4.42
N ASN A 59 -26.16 -23.58 -5.34
CA ASN A 59 -25.39 -23.70 -6.57
C ASN A 59 -23.87 -23.86 -6.35
N ASP A 60 -23.22 -23.00 -5.55
CA ASP A 60 -21.79 -23.14 -5.28
C ASP A 60 -21.46 -24.46 -4.57
N PRO A 61 -22.18 -24.91 -3.51
CA PRO A 61 -21.93 -26.22 -2.90
C PRO A 61 -21.97 -27.37 -3.90
N ILE A 62 -22.96 -27.42 -4.80
CA ILE A 62 -23.04 -28.47 -5.84
C ILE A 62 -21.78 -28.48 -6.70
N PHE A 63 -21.38 -27.33 -7.24
CA PHE A 63 -20.15 -27.24 -8.04
C PHE A 63 -18.89 -27.49 -7.22
N GLY A 64 -18.89 -27.15 -5.93
CA GLY A 64 -17.84 -27.43 -4.97
C GLY A 64 -17.53 -28.91 -4.86
N TYR A 65 -18.53 -29.72 -4.47
CA TYR A 65 -18.38 -31.16 -4.36
C TYR A 65 -18.03 -31.81 -5.70
N VAL A 66 -18.75 -31.47 -6.77
CA VAL A 66 -18.57 -32.09 -8.10
C VAL A 66 -17.17 -31.80 -8.68
N GLN A 67 -16.56 -30.65 -8.36
CA GLN A 67 -15.18 -30.34 -8.75
C GLN A 67 -14.13 -31.02 -7.85
N ASP A 68 -14.47 -31.47 -6.64
CA ASP A 68 -13.54 -32.19 -5.76
C ASP A 68 -13.71 -33.72 -5.78
N THR A 69 -14.76 -34.25 -6.44
CA THR A 69 -14.96 -35.71 -6.65
C THR A 69 -13.79 -36.34 -7.43
N PRO A 70 -13.03 -37.27 -6.82
CA PRO A 70 -11.86 -37.88 -7.47
C PRO A 70 -12.22 -38.70 -8.71
N GLY A 71 -11.51 -38.44 -9.81
CA GLY A 71 -11.68 -39.18 -11.07
C GLY A 71 -12.78 -38.63 -12.00
N PHE A 72 -13.58 -37.67 -11.55
CA PHE A 72 -14.49 -36.94 -12.42
C PHE A 72 -13.73 -35.88 -13.26
N TRP A 73 -14.22 -35.58 -14.47
CA TRP A 73 -13.49 -34.69 -15.40
C TRP A 73 -13.49 -33.22 -14.96
N LEU A 74 -14.49 -32.78 -14.18
CA LEU A 74 -14.52 -31.45 -13.56
C LEU A 74 -13.51 -31.28 -12.42
N ASN A 75 -12.77 -32.32 -12.04
CA ASN A 75 -11.67 -32.21 -11.06
C ASN A 75 -10.45 -31.41 -11.57
N SER A 76 -10.40 -31.10 -12.88
CA SER A 76 -9.39 -30.21 -13.45
C SER A 76 -9.89 -28.76 -13.52
N ARG A 77 -9.53 -27.93 -12.53
CA ARG A 77 -9.93 -26.49 -12.44
C ARG A 77 -9.80 -25.74 -13.78
N THR A 78 -8.69 -25.93 -14.47
CA THR A 78 -8.39 -25.26 -15.75
C THR A 78 -9.23 -25.77 -16.91
N ALA A 79 -9.69 -27.03 -16.86
CA ALA A 79 -10.66 -27.58 -17.80
C ALA A 79 -12.08 -27.06 -17.53
N VAL A 80 -12.49 -26.97 -16.26
CA VAL A 80 -13.78 -26.37 -15.84
C VAL A 80 -13.91 -24.95 -16.40
N ILE A 81 -12.92 -24.09 -16.13
CA ILE A 81 -12.89 -22.69 -16.59
C ILE A 81 -12.99 -22.62 -18.11
N LYS A 82 -12.23 -23.44 -18.85
CA LYS A 82 -12.26 -23.47 -20.32
C LYS A 82 -13.58 -23.95 -20.90
N PHE A 83 -14.16 -25.00 -20.32
CA PHE A 83 -15.38 -25.61 -20.82
C PHE A 83 -16.58 -24.70 -20.58
N PHE A 84 -16.71 -24.14 -19.38
CA PHE A 84 -17.85 -23.29 -19.03
C PHE A 84 -17.74 -21.84 -19.52
N ALA A 85 -16.54 -21.35 -19.88
CA ALA A 85 -16.38 -19.94 -20.30
C ALA A 85 -17.27 -19.51 -21.48
N PRO A 86 -17.44 -20.29 -22.56
CA PRO A 86 -18.41 -19.97 -23.61
C PRO A 86 -19.84 -19.89 -23.08
N PHE A 87 -20.25 -20.82 -22.23
CA PHE A 87 -21.61 -20.87 -21.67
C PHE A 87 -21.90 -19.70 -20.72
N LEU A 88 -20.95 -19.33 -19.84
CA LEU A 88 -21.06 -18.13 -19.00
C LEU A 88 -21.22 -16.88 -19.87
N VAL A 89 -20.35 -16.71 -20.86
CA VAL A 89 -20.36 -15.54 -21.74
C VAL A 89 -21.64 -15.47 -22.59
N SER A 90 -22.13 -16.59 -23.11
CA SER A 90 -23.42 -16.66 -23.80
C SER A 90 -24.60 -16.37 -22.87
N SER A 91 -24.61 -16.89 -21.64
CA SER A 91 -25.68 -16.61 -20.66
C SER A 91 -25.71 -15.13 -20.23
N PHE A 92 -24.54 -14.50 -20.14
CA PHE A 92 -24.43 -13.06 -19.88
C PHE A 92 -25.03 -12.23 -21.03
N VAL A 93 -24.69 -12.53 -22.29
CA VAL A 93 -25.27 -11.81 -23.44
C VAL A 93 -26.78 -12.04 -23.55
N PHE A 94 -27.23 -13.29 -23.36
CA PHE A 94 -28.63 -13.70 -23.41
C PHE A 94 -29.53 -12.86 -22.49
N MET A 95 -29.07 -12.55 -21.28
CA MET A 95 -29.77 -11.71 -20.30
C MET A 95 -30.17 -10.32 -20.84
N TRP A 96 -29.41 -9.77 -21.79
CA TRP A 96 -29.60 -8.42 -22.32
C TRP A 96 -30.44 -8.39 -23.61
N ILE A 97 -30.98 -9.52 -24.06
CA ILE A 97 -31.80 -9.62 -25.27
C ILE A 97 -33.30 -9.61 -24.89
N PRO A 98 -34.09 -8.60 -25.30
CA PRO A 98 -35.52 -8.57 -25.02
C PRO A 98 -36.26 -9.68 -25.77
N TRP A 99 -37.07 -10.47 -25.06
CA TRP A 99 -37.96 -11.46 -25.67
C TRP A 99 -39.23 -10.81 -26.22
N ARG A 100 -39.87 -9.98 -25.38
CA ARG A 100 -40.95 -9.03 -25.67
C ARG A 100 -40.85 -7.88 -24.67
N THR A 101 -41.61 -6.80 -24.88
CA THR A 101 -41.63 -5.61 -24.01
C THR A 101 -43.07 -5.23 -23.65
N THR A 102 -43.87 -6.23 -23.26
CA THR A 102 -45.34 -6.12 -23.19
C THR A 102 -45.93 -6.21 -21.79
N GLY A 103 -45.11 -6.38 -20.75
CA GLY A 103 -45.58 -6.61 -19.37
C GLY A 103 -46.16 -8.02 -19.17
N SER A 104 -45.70 -8.99 -19.96
CA SER A 104 -46.25 -10.34 -20.05
C SER A 104 -45.52 -11.36 -19.17
N THR A 105 -46.20 -12.46 -18.87
CA THR A 105 -45.66 -13.65 -18.17
C THR A 105 -44.32 -14.13 -18.75
N LEU A 106 -44.11 -13.97 -20.06
CA LEU A 106 -42.89 -14.40 -20.76
C LEU A 106 -41.65 -13.62 -20.30
N GLU A 107 -41.78 -12.34 -19.95
CA GLU A 107 -40.65 -11.54 -19.46
C GLU A 107 -40.27 -11.93 -18.03
N GLY A 108 -41.24 -12.40 -17.23
CA GLY A 108 -41.01 -13.03 -15.93
C GLY A 108 -40.24 -14.35 -16.04
N ILE A 109 -40.65 -15.22 -16.98
CA ILE A 109 -39.94 -16.47 -17.27
C ILE A 109 -38.51 -16.18 -17.78
N HIS A 110 -38.34 -15.17 -18.64
CA HIS A 110 -37.03 -14.73 -19.11
C HIS A 110 -36.12 -14.32 -17.93
N LEU A 111 -36.63 -13.52 -16.98
CA LEU A 111 -35.87 -13.12 -15.79
C LEU A 111 -35.40 -14.34 -14.97
N VAL A 112 -36.30 -15.29 -14.68
CA VAL A 112 -35.95 -16.52 -13.94
C VAL A 112 -34.86 -17.29 -14.68
N LEU A 113 -35.04 -17.55 -15.98
CA LEU A 113 -34.11 -18.34 -16.78
C LEU A 113 -32.73 -17.67 -16.89
N SER A 114 -32.68 -16.36 -17.10
CA SER A 114 -31.41 -15.61 -17.20
C SER A 114 -30.66 -15.56 -15.88
N LEU A 115 -31.35 -15.38 -14.74
CA LEU A 115 -30.71 -15.42 -13.42
C LEU A 115 -30.12 -16.81 -13.12
N PHE A 116 -30.89 -17.88 -13.38
CA PHE A 116 -30.46 -19.25 -13.12
C PHE A 116 -29.28 -19.67 -14.01
N LEU A 117 -29.35 -19.40 -15.32
CA LEU A 117 -28.26 -19.76 -16.25
C LEU A 117 -26.98 -18.98 -15.96
N TYR A 118 -27.08 -17.66 -15.76
CA TYR A 118 -25.91 -16.83 -15.48
C TYR A 118 -25.23 -17.25 -14.19
N ASP A 119 -25.98 -17.40 -13.09
CA ASP A 119 -25.41 -17.78 -11.81
C ASP A 119 -24.89 -19.22 -11.79
N ALA A 120 -25.53 -20.16 -12.49
CA ALA A 120 -25.02 -21.53 -12.66
C ALA A 120 -23.59 -21.53 -13.23
N PHE A 121 -23.38 -20.88 -14.38
CA PHE A 121 -22.06 -20.85 -15.00
C PHE A 121 -21.08 -19.92 -14.27
N PHE A 122 -21.56 -18.84 -13.65
CA PHE A 122 -20.73 -17.93 -12.87
C PHE A 122 -20.18 -18.63 -11.62
N SER A 123 -21.03 -19.34 -10.87
CA SER A 123 -20.62 -20.10 -9.68
C SER A 123 -19.72 -21.27 -10.05
N ALA A 124 -20.00 -22.01 -11.14
CA ALA A 124 -19.13 -23.07 -11.64
C ALA A 124 -17.69 -22.60 -11.90
N ILE A 125 -17.53 -21.44 -12.57
CA ILE A 125 -16.22 -20.84 -12.87
C ILE A 125 -15.62 -20.14 -11.65
N GLY A 126 -16.43 -19.50 -10.82
CA GLY A 126 -16.00 -18.81 -9.60
C GLY A 126 -15.38 -19.77 -8.58
N VAL A 127 -16.05 -20.90 -8.30
CA VAL A 127 -15.52 -21.97 -7.45
C VAL A 127 -14.24 -22.57 -8.03
N ALA A 128 -14.18 -22.78 -9.36
CA ALA A 128 -12.99 -23.29 -10.04
C ALA A 128 -11.81 -22.29 -10.00
N TRP A 129 -12.08 -20.99 -10.12
CA TRP A 129 -11.07 -19.94 -10.05
C TRP A 129 -10.53 -19.77 -8.63
N SER A 130 -11.39 -19.78 -7.61
CA SER A 130 -10.98 -19.67 -6.20
C SER A 130 -10.13 -20.86 -5.77
N ALA A 131 -10.50 -22.07 -6.19
CA ALA A 131 -9.67 -23.25 -5.98
C ALA A 131 -8.36 -23.17 -6.78
N LEU A 132 -8.38 -22.74 -8.04
CA LEU A 132 -7.15 -22.52 -8.83
C LEU A 132 -6.21 -21.49 -8.18
N PHE A 133 -6.74 -20.46 -7.52
CA PHE A 133 -5.97 -19.48 -6.76
C PHE A 133 -5.24 -20.15 -5.59
N ALA A 134 -5.94 -20.91 -4.75
CA ALA A 134 -5.33 -21.65 -3.64
C ALA A 134 -4.28 -22.67 -4.14
N ASP A 135 -4.70 -23.56 -5.05
CA ASP A 135 -3.92 -24.68 -5.59
C ASP A 135 -2.61 -24.20 -6.27
N SER A 136 -2.61 -23.01 -6.89
CA SER A 136 -1.48 -22.44 -7.64
C SER A 136 -0.57 -21.52 -6.84
N THR A 137 -0.89 -21.17 -5.58
CA THR A 137 -0.18 -20.13 -4.81
C THR A 137 0.35 -20.60 -3.46
N LYS A 138 0.89 -21.82 -3.38
CA LYS A 138 1.39 -22.41 -2.12
C LYS A 138 2.58 -21.69 -1.47
N ASP A 139 3.33 -20.86 -2.22
CA ASP A 139 4.34 -19.96 -1.66
C ASP A 139 3.66 -18.68 -1.14
N PRO A 140 3.80 -18.31 0.16
CA PRO A 140 3.24 -17.07 0.71
C PRO A 140 3.61 -15.80 -0.07
N GLN A 141 4.83 -15.70 -0.62
CA GLN A 141 5.22 -14.52 -1.41
C GLN A 141 4.50 -14.47 -2.76
N LEU A 142 4.30 -15.64 -3.38
CA LEU A 142 3.52 -15.79 -4.61
C LEU A 142 2.02 -15.52 -4.34
N ARG A 143 1.47 -15.99 -3.21
CA ARG A 143 0.07 -15.76 -2.76
C ARG A 143 -0.23 -14.27 -2.61
N VAL A 144 0.61 -13.54 -1.88
CA VAL A 144 0.51 -12.08 -1.73
C VAL A 144 0.69 -11.36 -3.08
N SER A 145 1.54 -11.87 -3.97
CA SER A 145 1.72 -11.29 -5.30
C SER A 145 0.52 -11.53 -6.23
N ALA A 146 -0.05 -12.74 -6.22
CA ALA A 146 -1.27 -13.07 -6.95
C ALA A 146 -2.44 -12.20 -6.49
N MET A 147 -2.54 -11.96 -5.19
CA MET A 147 -3.56 -11.06 -4.63
C MET A 147 -3.43 -9.63 -5.18
N LYS A 148 -2.22 -9.07 -5.26
CA LYS A 148 -1.98 -7.73 -5.84
C LYS A 148 -2.43 -7.66 -7.30
N TYR A 149 -2.16 -8.69 -8.11
CA TYR A 149 -2.63 -8.75 -9.49
C TYR A 149 -4.17 -8.81 -9.57
N SER A 150 -4.82 -9.62 -8.72
CA SER A 150 -6.27 -9.65 -8.61
C SER A 150 -6.88 -8.30 -8.20
N GLN A 151 -6.24 -7.53 -7.31
CA GLN A 151 -6.70 -6.18 -6.95
C GLN A 151 -6.61 -5.19 -8.11
N ILE A 152 -5.51 -5.21 -8.85
CA ILE A 152 -5.36 -4.36 -10.05
C ILE A 152 -6.45 -4.72 -11.08
N SER A 153 -6.75 -6.00 -11.28
CA SER A 153 -7.85 -6.46 -12.14
C SER A 153 -9.22 -5.95 -11.69
N ILE A 154 -9.56 -6.03 -10.40
CA ILE A 154 -10.83 -5.51 -9.88
C ILE A 154 -10.91 -3.99 -10.11
N LEU A 155 -9.87 -3.25 -9.73
CA LEU A 155 -9.81 -1.78 -9.88
C LEU A 155 -9.96 -1.34 -11.34
N LEU A 156 -9.36 -2.07 -12.28
CA LEU A 156 -9.55 -1.83 -13.72
C LEU A 156 -10.98 -2.12 -14.15
N SER A 157 -11.56 -3.26 -13.74
CA SER A 157 -12.90 -3.69 -14.17
C SER A 157 -14.02 -2.73 -13.77
N VAL A 158 -13.95 -2.09 -12.60
CA VAL A 158 -14.99 -1.15 -12.10
C VAL A 158 -15.22 0.05 -13.03
N ASN A 159 -14.21 0.45 -13.82
CA ASN A 159 -14.34 1.58 -14.76
C ASN A 159 -15.38 1.35 -15.87
N ILE A 160 -15.81 0.10 -16.10
CA ILE A 160 -16.81 -0.24 -17.11
C ILE A 160 -18.16 0.45 -16.85
N ILE A 161 -18.53 0.74 -15.59
CA ILE A 161 -19.75 1.49 -15.27
C ILE A 161 -19.68 2.91 -15.87
N SER A 162 -18.60 3.66 -15.64
CA SER A 162 -18.47 5.02 -16.16
C SER A 162 -18.44 5.09 -17.69
N ILE A 163 -17.89 4.06 -18.33
CA ILE A 163 -17.88 3.93 -19.79
C ILE A 163 -19.31 3.65 -20.29
N THR A 164 -20.00 2.70 -19.66
CA THR A 164 -21.34 2.24 -20.07
C THR A 164 -22.40 3.32 -19.84
N GLU A 165 -22.42 3.98 -18.68
CA GLU A 165 -23.31 5.12 -18.39
C GLU A 165 -23.17 6.22 -19.45
N LYS A 166 -21.94 6.61 -19.78
CA LYS A 166 -21.66 7.69 -20.72
C LYS A 166 -22.04 7.34 -22.17
N LEU A 167 -21.75 6.12 -22.61
CA LEU A 167 -22.02 5.70 -23.99
C LEU A 167 -23.49 5.32 -24.23
N SER A 168 -24.14 4.70 -23.24
CA SER A 168 -25.56 4.32 -23.32
C SER A 168 -26.52 5.47 -23.00
N PHE A 169 -26.03 6.63 -22.54
CA PHE A 169 -26.83 7.71 -21.96
C PHE A 169 -27.76 7.16 -20.86
N SER A 170 -27.17 6.56 -19.81
CA SER A 170 -27.90 5.94 -18.70
C SER A 170 -29.04 5.00 -19.14
N LEU A 171 -28.75 4.12 -20.11
CA LEU A 171 -29.66 3.17 -20.77
C LEU A 171 -30.68 3.74 -21.78
N GLU A 172 -30.76 5.05 -22.02
CA GLU A 172 -31.63 5.61 -23.07
C GLU A 172 -31.33 5.01 -24.46
N ARG A 173 -30.05 4.75 -24.76
CA ARG A 173 -29.60 4.09 -25.98
C ARG A 173 -29.33 2.61 -25.74
N PHE A 174 -30.39 1.83 -25.51
CA PHE A 174 -30.28 0.42 -25.15
C PHE A 174 -29.49 -0.43 -26.16
N GLY A 175 -29.57 -0.15 -27.47
CA GLY A 175 -28.75 -0.84 -28.47
C GLY A 175 -27.23 -0.63 -28.29
N VAL A 176 -26.80 0.54 -27.82
CA VAL A 176 -25.38 0.81 -27.50
C VAL A 176 -24.96 0.03 -26.25
N PHE A 177 -25.84 -0.06 -25.25
CA PHE A 177 -25.63 -0.92 -24.08
C PHE A 177 -25.43 -2.39 -24.50
N GLN A 178 -26.30 -2.94 -25.36
CA GLN A 178 -26.19 -4.31 -25.86
C GLN A 178 -24.84 -4.55 -26.57
N ILE A 179 -24.40 -3.65 -27.46
CA ILE A 179 -23.08 -3.75 -28.13
C ILE A 179 -21.95 -3.78 -27.09
N ILE A 180 -22.00 -2.93 -26.06
CA ILE A 180 -20.99 -2.93 -24.97
C ILE A 180 -20.99 -4.28 -24.25
N THR A 181 -22.15 -4.87 -23.93
CA THR A 181 -22.20 -6.19 -23.27
C THR A 181 -21.61 -7.30 -24.13
N VAL A 182 -21.76 -7.26 -25.47
CA VAL A 182 -21.12 -8.21 -26.40
C VAL A 182 -19.60 -8.03 -26.45
N VAL A 183 -19.10 -6.79 -26.43
CA VAL A 183 -17.65 -6.52 -26.37
C VAL A 183 -17.05 -6.99 -25.04
N VAL A 184 -17.74 -6.73 -23.91
CA VAL A 184 -17.38 -7.23 -22.58
C VAL A 184 -17.35 -8.76 -22.55
N ALA A 185 -18.35 -9.41 -23.14
CA ALA A 185 -18.45 -10.85 -23.29
C ALA A 185 -17.24 -11.46 -24.04
N LEU A 186 -16.89 -10.91 -25.21
CA LEU A 186 -15.73 -11.40 -25.99
C LEU A 186 -14.40 -11.18 -25.25
N LEU A 187 -14.24 -10.05 -24.55
CA LEU A 187 -13.06 -9.76 -23.73
C LEU A 187 -12.96 -10.74 -22.54
N ALA A 188 -14.07 -10.98 -21.85
CA ALA A 188 -14.15 -11.93 -20.74
C ALA A 188 -13.83 -13.36 -21.21
N LEU A 189 -14.32 -13.78 -22.38
CA LEU A 189 -14.00 -15.09 -22.96
C LEU A 189 -12.50 -15.27 -23.19
N GLY A 190 -11.83 -14.26 -23.76
CA GLY A 190 -10.38 -14.27 -23.95
C GLY A 190 -9.63 -14.39 -22.61
N CYS A 191 -10.02 -13.61 -21.62
CA CYS A 191 -9.41 -13.61 -20.29
C CYS A 191 -9.68 -14.89 -19.46
N LEU A 192 -10.82 -15.56 -19.64
CA LEU A 192 -11.08 -16.87 -19.04
C LEU A 192 -10.29 -17.97 -19.76
N TYR A 193 -10.13 -17.88 -21.08
CA TYR A 193 -9.32 -18.84 -21.83
C TYR A 193 -7.83 -18.74 -21.50
N THR A 194 -7.30 -17.55 -21.21
CA THR A 194 -5.93 -17.40 -20.68
C THR A 194 -5.82 -17.98 -19.27
N ALA A 195 -6.77 -17.70 -18.37
CA ALA A 195 -6.80 -18.27 -17.02
C ALA A 195 -6.78 -19.81 -17.04
N GLY A 196 -7.68 -20.44 -17.82
CA GLY A 196 -7.71 -21.89 -18.01
C GLY A 196 -6.55 -22.46 -18.86
N SER A 197 -5.60 -21.63 -19.33
CA SER A 197 -4.38 -22.05 -20.03
C SER A 197 -3.13 -22.05 -19.15
N LEU A 198 -3.29 -21.86 -17.84
CA LEU A 198 -2.23 -22.03 -16.86
C LEU A 198 -1.73 -23.50 -16.82
N ARG A 199 -0.41 -23.68 -16.80
CA ARG A 199 0.21 -24.96 -16.46
C ARG A 199 0.18 -25.19 -14.96
N THR A 200 -0.77 -25.99 -14.48
CA THR A 200 -0.68 -26.57 -13.13
C THR A 200 0.36 -27.68 -13.14
N THR A 201 1.35 -27.59 -12.25
CA THR A 201 2.35 -28.65 -12.02
C THR A 201 1.68 -29.82 -11.29
N SER A 202 0.97 -30.65 -12.06
CA SER A 202 0.42 -31.91 -11.55
C SER A 202 1.57 -32.88 -11.26
N PHE A 203 1.53 -33.51 -10.08
CA PHE A 203 2.46 -34.57 -9.68
C PHE A 203 2.54 -35.68 -10.76
N PRO A 204 3.68 -36.39 -10.88
CA PRO A 204 3.91 -37.34 -11.97
C PRO A 204 2.85 -38.45 -11.99
N ARG A 205 1.98 -38.40 -13.00
CA ARG A 205 0.97 -39.43 -13.27
C ARG A 205 1.71 -40.73 -13.62
N ASN A 206 1.55 -41.73 -12.76
CA ASN A 206 2.31 -42.97 -12.77
C ASN A 206 2.44 -43.57 -14.18
N ARG A 207 3.68 -43.69 -14.67
CA ARG A 207 3.99 -44.16 -16.03
C ARG A 207 3.72 -45.67 -16.07
N ARG A 208 2.61 -46.09 -16.68
CA ARG A 208 2.34 -47.53 -16.91
C ARG A 208 3.51 -48.11 -17.72
N LYS A 209 4.20 -49.11 -17.17
CA LYS A 209 5.26 -49.85 -17.85
C LYS A 209 4.69 -50.62 -19.04
N THR A 210 5.36 -50.50 -20.18
CA THR A 210 5.47 -51.52 -21.23
C THR A 210 6.87 -51.36 -21.81
N GLY A 211 7.68 -52.42 -21.75
CA GLY A 211 9.12 -52.37 -22.01
C GLY A 211 9.94 -52.47 -20.73
N ASP A 212 11.08 -53.15 -20.85
CA ASP A 212 12.20 -53.23 -19.90
C ASP A 212 11.89 -53.95 -18.58
N THR A 213 11.68 -55.27 -18.70
CA THR A 213 11.77 -56.24 -17.61
C THR A 213 13.12 -56.97 -17.71
N GLU A 214 14.21 -56.25 -17.41
CA GLU A 214 15.54 -56.83 -17.19
C GLU A 214 16.41 -55.75 -16.49
N ALA A 215 17.46 -56.18 -15.79
CA ALA A 215 18.36 -55.33 -14.99
C ALA A 215 17.71 -54.57 -13.80
N LEU A 216 17.14 -55.31 -12.84
CA LEU A 216 17.28 -55.04 -11.39
C LEU A 216 16.78 -56.24 -10.56
N MET A 217 17.42 -57.39 -10.75
CA MET A 217 17.35 -58.54 -9.85
C MET A 217 18.57 -58.54 -8.92
N SER A 218 18.51 -57.75 -7.86
CA SER A 218 19.31 -57.93 -6.65
C SER A 218 18.65 -57.19 -5.48
N SER A 219 18.87 -57.70 -4.25
CA SER A 219 18.30 -57.21 -2.98
C SER A 219 16.77 -57.00 -2.95
N ARG A 220 16.03 -58.12 -2.83
CA ARG A 220 15.00 -58.18 -1.80
C ARG A 220 15.68 -58.59 -0.49
N ASP A 221 15.33 -57.91 0.59
CA ASP A 221 14.96 -58.56 1.85
C ASP A 221 13.92 -57.68 2.54
N ASP A 222 12.95 -58.34 3.18
CA ASP A 222 11.84 -57.72 3.90
C ASP A 222 12.34 -57.21 5.29
N SER A 223 11.63 -56.44 6.12
CA SER A 223 10.19 -56.29 6.26
C SER A 223 9.85 -55.06 7.11
N ASP A 224 8.78 -54.34 6.76
CA ASP A 224 7.88 -53.75 7.78
C ASP A 224 6.48 -53.55 7.17
N ASN A 225 5.44 -53.98 7.90
CA ASN A 225 4.06 -54.00 7.42
C ASN A 225 3.37 -52.64 7.62
N GLU A 226 3.02 -51.95 6.54
CA GLU A 226 1.88 -51.02 6.56
C GLU A 226 0.63 -51.69 5.97
N PRO A 227 -0.54 -51.62 6.65
CA PRO A 227 -1.75 -52.27 6.18
C PRO A 227 -2.32 -51.56 4.95
N ILE A 228 -2.55 -52.33 3.88
CA ILE A 228 -3.24 -51.86 2.68
C ILE A 228 -4.72 -51.62 3.04
N ILE A 229 -5.06 -50.36 3.33
CA ILE A 229 -6.47 -49.97 3.53
C ILE A 229 -7.24 -50.15 2.22
N GLU A 230 -8.16 -51.11 2.23
CA GLU A 230 -9.02 -51.43 1.09
C GLU A 230 -9.87 -50.21 0.68
N LYS A 231 -10.03 -50.05 -0.65
CA LYS A 231 -10.92 -49.05 -1.22
C LYS A 231 -12.39 -49.42 -0.98
N LYS A 232 -12.98 -48.98 0.13
CA LYS A 232 -14.43 -48.76 0.15
C LYS A 232 -14.78 -47.64 -0.83
N LYS A 233 -15.40 -48.01 -1.95
CA LYS A 233 -16.22 -47.09 -2.76
C LYS A 233 -17.46 -46.72 -1.93
N GLY A 234 -17.32 -45.75 -1.03
CA GLY A 234 -18.46 -45.02 -0.51
C GLY A 234 -19.15 -44.29 -1.66
N THR A 235 -20.47 -44.20 -1.61
CA THR A 235 -21.25 -43.40 -2.57
C THR A 235 -20.78 -41.94 -2.54
N ASP A 236 -20.75 -41.25 -3.68
CA ASP A 236 -20.19 -39.88 -3.77
C ASP A 236 -20.81 -38.91 -2.74
N LEU A 237 -22.06 -39.15 -2.35
CA LEU A 237 -22.79 -38.40 -1.33
C LEU A 237 -22.26 -38.60 0.11
N SER A 238 -21.77 -39.80 0.46
CA SER A 238 -21.23 -40.06 1.80
C SER A 238 -19.87 -39.37 2.00
N PHE A 239 -19.04 -39.35 0.96
CA PHE A 239 -17.77 -38.62 0.95
C PHE A 239 -17.97 -37.10 1.12
N ALA A 240 -18.94 -36.53 0.39
CA ALA A 240 -19.30 -35.12 0.53
C ALA A 240 -19.78 -34.78 1.96
N TRP A 241 -20.68 -35.61 2.51
CA TRP A 241 -21.22 -35.40 3.86
C TRP A 241 -20.18 -35.51 4.96
N GLU A 242 -19.30 -36.51 4.93
CA GLU A 242 -18.22 -36.67 5.91
C GLU A 242 -17.21 -35.53 5.85
N THR A 243 -16.82 -35.12 4.64
CA THR A 243 -15.87 -34.02 4.43
C THR A 243 -16.42 -32.69 4.96
N THR A 244 -17.70 -32.39 4.69
CA THR A 244 -18.38 -31.19 5.20
C THR A 244 -18.55 -31.23 6.72
N LYS A 245 -18.87 -32.40 7.29
CA LYS A 245 -18.97 -32.59 8.75
C LYS A 245 -17.63 -32.41 9.46
N GLN A 246 -16.50 -32.69 8.81
CA GLN A 246 -15.16 -32.38 9.30
C GLN A 246 -14.93 -30.86 9.26
N ILE A 247 -15.01 -30.24 8.07
CA ILE A 247 -14.70 -28.82 7.86
C ILE A 247 -15.57 -27.90 8.74
N VAL A 248 -16.89 -28.14 8.82
CA VAL A 248 -17.83 -27.30 9.60
C VAL A 248 -17.64 -27.43 11.12
N LYS A 249 -16.91 -28.44 11.61
CA LYS A 249 -16.57 -28.56 13.03
C LYS A 249 -15.32 -27.79 13.44
N GLU A 250 -14.47 -27.41 12.50
CA GLU A 250 -13.22 -26.72 12.80
C GLU A 250 -13.47 -25.29 13.28
N LYS A 251 -12.90 -24.94 14.44
CA LYS A 251 -13.08 -23.62 15.06
C LYS A 251 -12.52 -22.50 14.19
N ASP A 252 -11.39 -22.76 13.53
CA ASP A 252 -10.72 -21.84 12.62
C ASP A 252 -11.64 -21.49 11.44
N PHE A 253 -12.26 -22.50 10.83
CA PHE A 253 -13.21 -22.33 9.72
C PHE A 253 -14.49 -21.57 10.13
N LEU A 254 -15.06 -21.92 11.30
CA LEU A 254 -16.23 -21.23 11.84
C LEU A 254 -15.95 -19.74 12.13
N ALA A 255 -14.76 -19.41 12.64
CA ALA A 255 -14.34 -18.02 12.84
C ALA A 255 -14.24 -17.26 11.50
N ILE A 256 -13.58 -17.85 10.50
CA ILE A 256 -13.44 -17.27 9.14
C ILE A 256 -14.82 -17.01 8.51
N ILE A 257 -15.75 -17.97 8.59
CA ILE A 257 -17.11 -17.80 8.07
C ILE A 257 -17.85 -16.70 8.83
N ALA A 258 -17.81 -16.68 10.17
CA ALA A 258 -18.52 -15.68 10.95
C ALA A 258 -18.03 -14.26 10.61
N ALA A 259 -16.72 -14.07 10.46
CA ALA A 259 -16.14 -12.81 10.04
C ALA A 259 -16.52 -12.41 8.61
N ASN A 260 -16.50 -13.36 7.65
CA ASN A 260 -16.88 -13.11 6.27
C ASN A 260 -18.39 -12.85 6.11
N PHE A 261 -19.23 -13.49 6.92
CA PHE A 261 -20.67 -13.24 7.01
C PHE A 261 -20.95 -11.80 7.49
N LEU A 262 -20.33 -11.38 8.61
CA LEU A 262 -20.43 -10.00 9.11
C LEU A 262 -19.88 -8.99 8.09
N HIS A 263 -18.79 -9.32 7.38
CA HIS A 263 -18.24 -8.50 6.31
C HIS A 263 -19.27 -8.29 5.19
N ASN A 264 -19.92 -9.36 4.72
CA ASN A 264 -20.86 -9.29 3.61
C ASN A 264 -22.16 -8.57 3.98
N ILE A 265 -22.71 -8.81 5.18
CA ILE A 265 -23.84 -8.02 5.70
C ILE A 265 -23.47 -6.54 5.68
N ARG A 266 -22.33 -6.17 6.26
CA ARG A 266 -21.86 -4.77 6.36
C ARG A 266 -21.62 -4.14 4.98
N SER A 267 -21.05 -4.88 4.05
CA SER A 267 -20.72 -4.40 2.70
C SER A 267 -21.99 -4.16 1.87
N VAL A 268 -22.94 -5.10 1.88
CA VAL A 268 -24.22 -4.96 1.15
C VAL A 268 -25.14 -3.93 1.81
N ALA A 269 -25.16 -3.88 3.13
CA ALA A 269 -25.80 -2.81 3.91
C ALA A 269 -25.30 -1.42 3.56
N HIS A 270 -23.99 -1.29 3.27
CA HIS A 270 -23.46 -0.01 2.83
C HIS A 270 -23.81 0.25 1.36
N LEU A 271 -23.40 -0.63 0.43
CA LEU A 271 -23.54 -0.40 -1.01
C LEU A 271 -24.96 -0.04 -1.47
N ASN A 272 -25.98 -0.80 -1.04
CA ASN A 272 -27.34 -0.61 -1.53
C ASN A 272 -27.98 0.68 -1.01
N PHE A 273 -27.79 1.00 0.27
CA PHE A 273 -28.42 2.17 0.90
C PHE A 273 -27.61 3.44 0.74
N ALA A 274 -26.31 3.34 0.47
CA ALA A 274 -25.51 4.49 0.13
C ALA A 274 -25.99 5.15 -1.17
N SER A 275 -26.42 4.37 -2.18
CA SER A 275 -27.05 4.93 -3.39
C SER A 275 -28.33 5.70 -3.08
N ILE A 276 -29.23 5.10 -2.30
CA ILE A 276 -30.52 5.69 -1.91
C ILE A 276 -30.30 6.96 -1.08
N ALA A 277 -29.43 6.88 -0.06
CA ALA A 277 -29.09 8.02 0.79
C ALA A 277 -28.46 9.17 -0.03
N THR A 278 -27.69 8.89 -1.08
CA THR A 278 -27.19 9.95 -1.97
C THR A 278 -28.29 10.66 -2.73
N GLU A 279 -29.30 9.96 -3.26
CA GLU A 279 -30.43 10.59 -3.95
C GLU A 279 -31.37 11.36 -2.99
N VAL A 280 -31.38 10.98 -1.71
CA VAL A 280 -32.14 11.63 -0.63
C VAL A 280 -31.41 12.86 -0.07
N VAL A 281 -30.08 12.83 0.00
CA VAL A 281 -29.24 13.85 0.65
C VAL A 281 -28.62 14.85 -0.33
N ILE A 282 -28.45 14.49 -1.62
CA ILE A 282 -27.89 15.40 -2.64
C ILE A 282 -28.97 15.86 -3.63
N PRO A 283 -29.25 17.17 -3.72
CA PRO A 283 -30.17 17.72 -4.71
C PRO A 283 -29.76 17.41 -6.16
N GLN A 284 -30.72 17.00 -7.00
CA GLN A 284 -30.46 16.72 -8.43
C GLN A 284 -30.07 17.96 -9.25
N SER A 285 -30.22 19.16 -8.69
CA SER A 285 -29.68 20.41 -9.25
C SER A 285 -28.13 20.49 -9.22
N ILE A 286 -27.48 19.67 -8.39
CA ILE A 286 -26.00 19.60 -8.25
C ILE A 286 -25.43 18.37 -8.96
N LEU A 287 -26.16 17.25 -8.99
CA LEU A 287 -25.75 16.00 -9.63
C LEU A 287 -26.85 15.51 -10.59
N ALA A 288 -26.82 16.02 -11.83
CA ALA A 288 -27.75 15.62 -12.88
C ALA A 288 -27.52 14.17 -13.33
N LYS A 289 -28.61 13.47 -13.66
CA LYS A 289 -28.60 12.13 -14.27
C LYS A 289 -27.82 12.15 -15.61
N GLY A 290 -27.13 11.06 -15.94
CA GLY A 290 -26.28 10.95 -17.13
C GLY A 290 -24.99 11.79 -17.12
N SER A 291 -24.74 12.61 -16.10
CA SER A 291 -23.56 13.47 -16.06
C SER A 291 -22.25 12.71 -15.80
N ILE A 292 -21.15 13.23 -16.36
CA ILE A 292 -19.78 12.74 -16.08
C ILE A 292 -19.45 12.87 -14.58
N GLN A 293 -19.99 13.89 -13.91
CA GLN A 293 -19.82 14.10 -12.47
C GLN A 293 -20.47 13.00 -11.64
N LEU A 294 -21.72 12.60 -11.98
CA LEU A 294 -22.38 11.45 -11.35
C LEU A 294 -21.63 10.15 -11.65
N SER A 295 -21.17 9.96 -12.89
CA SER A 295 -20.39 8.78 -13.29
C SER A 295 -19.04 8.66 -12.57
N ILE A 296 -18.38 9.78 -12.26
CA ILE A 296 -17.13 9.83 -11.48
C ILE A 296 -17.42 9.61 -9.98
N PHE A 297 -18.49 10.22 -9.45
CA PHE A 297 -18.92 10.03 -8.07
C PHE A 297 -19.25 8.55 -7.80
N LEU A 298 -20.09 7.93 -8.64
CA LEU A 298 -20.44 6.51 -8.54
C LEU A 298 -19.23 5.60 -8.72
N ARG A 299 -18.32 5.91 -9.65
CA ARG A 299 -17.06 5.14 -9.84
C ARG A 299 -16.20 5.16 -8.59
N ASN A 300 -15.89 6.34 -8.06
CA ASN A 300 -15.09 6.50 -6.86
C ASN A 300 -15.75 5.80 -5.65
N ARG A 301 -17.08 5.76 -5.64
CA ARG A 301 -17.93 5.05 -4.67
C ARG A 301 -18.21 3.57 -4.98
N HIS A 302 -17.55 3.00 -6.00
CA HIS A 302 -17.38 1.56 -6.19
C HIS A 302 -15.90 1.13 -6.10
N SER A 303 -14.94 2.06 -6.25
CA SER A 303 -13.50 1.77 -6.30
C SER A 303 -12.71 2.17 -5.05
N GLY A 304 -13.35 2.70 -4.01
CA GLY A 304 -12.67 3.21 -2.81
C GLY A 304 -12.04 4.61 -2.96
N ALA A 305 -11.89 5.14 -4.17
CA ALA A 305 -11.02 6.27 -4.46
C ALA A 305 -11.57 7.65 -4.01
N SER A 306 -10.68 8.61 -3.77
CA SER A 306 -11.05 9.97 -3.34
C SER A 306 -11.86 10.72 -4.41
N ALA A 307 -12.85 11.50 -3.97
CA ALA A 307 -13.46 12.52 -4.82
C ALA A 307 -12.38 13.52 -5.27
N SER A 308 -12.28 13.81 -6.57
CA SER A 308 -11.23 14.71 -7.06
C SER A 308 -11.44 16.13 -6.50
N SER A 309 -10.35 16.87 -6.35
CA SER A 309 -10.38 18.26 -5.91
C SER A 309 -11.25 19.15 -6.79
N ASP A 310 -11.44 18.77 -8.05
CA ASP A 310 -12.23 19.52 -9.02
C ASP A 310 -13.73 19.32 -8.79
N PHE A 311 -14.18 18.11 -8.43
CA PHE A 311 -15.57 17.87 -8.02
C PHE A 311 -15.93 18.71 -6.77
N GLN A 312 -15.02 18.73 -5.78
CA GLN A 312 -15.10 19.57 -4.58
C GLN A 312 -15.04 21.10 -4.85
N ARG A 313 -14.51 21.50 -6.01
CA ARG A 313 -14.41 22.90 -6.43
C ARG A 313 -15.65 23.34 -7.20
N GLU A 314 -16.16 22.48 -8.09
CA GLU A 314 -17.35 22.72 -8.90
C GLU A 314 -18.62 22.76 -8.03
N LEU A 315 -18.75 21.84 -7.06
CA LEU A 315 -19.82 21.88 -6.05
C LEU A 315 -19.85 23.25 -5.33
N ARG A 316 -18.67 23.78 -5.00
CA ARG A 316 -18.49 25.08 -4.33
C ARG A 316 -18.87 26.29 -5.20
N VAL A 317 -18.85 26.12 -6.53
CA VAL A 317 -19.29 27.12 -7.50
C VAL A 317 -20.80 27.04 -7.71
N GLN A 318 -21.38 25.83 -7.74
CA GLN A 318 -22.83 25.66 -7.90
C GLN A 318 -23.63 25.98 -6.64
N THR A 319 -23.17 25.66 -5.42
CA THR A 319 -23.83 26.10 -4.18
C THR A 319 -23.90 27.63 -4.04
N ARG A 320 -23.00 28.37 -4.70
CA ARG A 320 -23.04 29.85 -4.77
C ARG A 320 -24.05 30.39 -5.79
N ARG A 321 -24.69 29.55 -6.60
CA ARG A 321 -25.68 29.94 -7.64
C ARG A 321 -27.12 29.57 -7.30
N LEU A 322 -27.37 28.83 -6.21
CA LEU A 322 -28.72 28.54 -5.76
C LEU A 322 -29.33 29.75 -5.03
N PRO A 323 -30.60 30.11 -5.29
CA PRO A 323 -31.27 31.18 -4.57
C PRO A 323 -31.51 30.76 -3.11
N ARG A 324 -31.10 31.62 -2.17
CA ARG A 324 -31.29 31.42 -0.72
C ARG A 324 -32.75 31.58 -0.33
N HIS A 325 -33.50 30.48 -0.23
CA HIS A 325 -34.91 30.53 0.17
C HIS A 325 -35.39 29.48 1.18
N ASP A 326 -34.50 28.66 1.76
CA ASP A 326 -34.88 27.76 2.85
C ASP A 326 -33.77 27.67 3.93
N PRO A 327 -33.99 28.18 5.16
CA PRO A 327 -33.01 28.15 6.24
C PRO A 327 -32.74 26.74 6.80
N HIS A 328 -33.61 25.75 6.54
CA HIS A 328 -33.38 24.37 6.98
C HIS A 328 -32.35 23.63 6.10
N LEU A 329 -32.25 24.00 4.82
CA LEU A 329 -31.23 23.47 3.91
C LEU A 329 -29.81 23.90 4.31
N ASP A 330 -29.64 25.16 4.73
CA ASP A 330 -28.34 25.68 5.17
C ASP A 330 -27.85 24.97 6.45
N THR A 331 -28.74 24.59 7.38
CA THR A 331 -28.33 23.86 8.60
C THR A 331 -27.91 22.42 8.30
N ALA A 332 -28.64 21.73 7.39
CA ALA A 332 -28.26 20.40 6.93
C ALA A 332 -26.90 20.41 6.20
N PHE A 333 -26.71 21.32 5.24
CA PHE A 333 -25.44 21.50 4.53
C PHE A 333 -24.28 21.89 5.47
N ALA A 334 -24.52 22.78 6.44
CA ALA A 334 -23.52 23.17 7.43
C ALA A 334 -23.13 22.03 8.39
N SER A 335 -24.01 21.07 8.68
CA SER A 335 -23.65 19.87 9.44
C SER A 335 -22.83 18.86 8.61
N TYR A 336 -23.15 18.73 7.32
CA TYR A 336 -22.59 17.69 6.43
C TYR A 336 -21.25 18.09 5.79
N PHE A 337 -21.04 19.39 5.53
CA PHE A 337 -19.78 19.96 5.03
C PHE A 337 -19.07 20.85 6.07
N GLY A 338 -19.49 20.74 7.35
CA GLY A 338 -19.10 21.55 8.51
C GLY A 338 -17.66 21.40 9.02
N GLY A 339 -16.68 21.60 8.14
CA GLY A 339 -15.27 21.70 8.51
C GLY A 339 -14.47 22.73 7.70
N LEU A 340 -15.07 23.35 6.68
CA LEU A 340 -14.33 24.19 5.73
C LEU A 340 -15.04 25.49 5.30
N LEU A 341 -16.01 25.97 6.10
CA LEU A 341 -16.65 27.27 5.95
C LEU A 341 -16.00 28.32 6.87
N ILE A 342 -14.79 28.75 6.50
CA ILE A 342 -14.31 30.08 6.93
C ILE A 342 -15.07 31.09 6.05
N ASP A 343 -15.97 31.86 6.67
CA ASP A 343 -16.73 32.87 5.95
C ASP A 343 -15.81 33.99 5.45
N GLY A 344 -15.96 34.34 4.18
CA GLY A 344 -15.05 35.19 3.45
C GLY A 344 -15.71 36.50 3.06
N ARG A 345 -15.67 37.48 3.96
CA ARG A 345 -15.84 38.90 3.61
C ARG A 345 -14.61 39.73 4.05
N PRO A 346 -14.07 40.59 3.18
CA PRO A 346 -12.97 41.47 3.54
C PRO A 346 -13.49 42.69 4.31
N GLY A 347 -12.69 43.16 5.28
CA GLY A 347 -12.78 44.54 5.79
C GLY A 347 -13.89 44.84 6.79
N LYS A 348 -13.65 44.55 8.07
CA LYS A 348 -13.62 45.57 9.14
C LYS A 348 -12.97 44.99 10.39
N VAL A 349 -11.78 45.49 10.73
CA VAL A 349 -11.13 45.20 12.00
C VAL A 349 -11.85 46.02 13.08
N ALA A 350 -12.38 45.34 14.08
CA ALA A 350 -12.83 45.95 15.33
C ALA A 350 -12.34 45.04 16.47
N PRO A 351 -11.45 45.50 17.37
CA PRO A 351 -10.89 44.65 18.40
C PRO A 351 -11.86 44.55 19.58
N LEU A 352 -12.45 43.37 19.82
CA LEU A 352 -13.06 43.10 21.12
C LEU A 352 -11.95 42.80 22.13
N LEU A 353 -11.40 43.87 22.71
CA LEU A 353 -10.76 43.78 24.01
C LEU A 353 -11.79 43.28 25.02
N LEU A 354 -11.50 42.15 25.68
CA LEU A 354 -12.10 41.84 26.98
C LEU A 354 -11.44 42.72 28.04
N ILE A 355 -11.81 44.00 28.08
CA ILE A 355 -11.66 44.80 29.29
C ILE A 355 -12.77 44.34 30.24
N ASN A 356 -12.40 43.51 31.21
CA ASN A 356 -13.20 43.35 32.41
C ASN A 356 -12.69 44.38 33.43
N LYS A 357 -13.51 45.39 33.72
CA LYS A 357 -13.37 46.28 34.87
C LYS A 357 -14.76 46.47 35.45
N ASP A 358 -15.01 45.84 36.59
CA ASP A 358 -15.26 46.62 37.81
C ASP A 358 -14.79 45.87 39.06
N HIS A 359 -14.22 46.66 39.98
CA HIS A 359 -13.83 46.44 41.38
C HIS A 359 -14.13 45.05 42.01
N SER A 360 -13.18 44.35 42.65
CA SER A 360 -12.46 44.81 43.86
C SER A 360 -11.48 43.75 44.42
N SER A 361 -10.54 44.20 45.29
CA SER A 361 -9.70 43.42 46.25
C SER A 361 -8.78 42.29 45.75
N GLU A 362 -7.50 42.64 45.61
CA GLU A 362 -6.24 42.01 46.12
C GLU A 362 -6.03 40.48 46.32
N PRO A 363 -4.76 40.01 46.34
CA PRO A 363 -4.38 38.66 45.89
C PRO A 363 -4.06 37.68 47.03
N VAL A 364 -3.80 36.39 46.69
CA VAL A 364 -2.71 35.58 47.30
C VAL A 364 -2.45 34.26 46.52
N PHE A 365 -1.22 33.79 46.66
CA PHE A 365 -0.60 32.55 46.16
C PHE A 365 -1.43 31.23 46.28
N GLY A 366 -1.09 30.26 45.41
CA GLY A 366 -0.56 29.00 45.96
C GLY A 366 -1.09 27.66 45.43
N ILE A 367 -0.21 26.93 44.75
CA ILE A 367 0.13 25.49 44.96
C ILE A 367 -0.97 24.41 44.83
N ALA A 368 -0.62 23.40 44.02
CA ALA A 368 -1.31 22.13 43.80
C ALA A 368 -1.76 21.34 45.03
N ARG A 369 -2.82 20.51 44.87
CA ARG A 369 -2.69 19.03 44.99
C ARG A 369 -3.93 18.22 44.58
N GLU A 370 -3.68 16.95 44.29
CA GLU A 370 -4.66 15.87 44.16
C GLU A 370 -5.33 15.51 45.50
N ARG A 371 -6.58 15.01 45.45
CA ARG A 371 -7.12 13.76 46.05
C ARG A 371 -8.67 13.81 46.00
N ARG A 372 -9.42 12.81 45.50
CA ARG A 372 -9.64 11.39 45.88
C ARG A 372 -10.74 11.18 46.97
N ILE A 373 -11.73 10.34 46.60
CA ILE A 373 -12.52 9.39 47.41
C ILE A 373 -13.83 9.87 48.11
N SER A 374 -14.86 9.00 48.01
CA SER A 374 -16.01 8.74 48.92
C SER A 374 -17.14 9.78 49.11
N SER A 375 -18.36 9.41 49.57
CA SER A 375 -19.21 8.20 49.37
C SER A 375 -20.53 8.33 50.17
N GLY A 376 -21.66 7.85 49.64
CA GLY A 376 -22.94 7.68 50.36
C GLY A 376 -23.68 8.99 50.68
N ALA A 377 -24.96 9.02 51.07
CA ALA A 377 -26.10 8.11 51.07
C ALA A 377 -27.27 8.87 51.76
N ILE A 378 -28.49 8.30 51.76
CA ILE A 378 -29.68 8.60 52.63
C ILE A 378 -30.92 9.17 51.90
N PHE A 379 -32.07 8.51 52.14
CA PHE A 379 -33.47 8.90 51.86
C PHE A 379 -34.26 8.82 53.18
N PRO A 380 -35.26 9.71 53.44
CA PRO A 380 -36.70 9.43 53.14
C PRO A 380 -37.49 10.69 52.67
N GLY A 381 -38.81 10.73 52.41
CA GLY A 381 -39.86 9.69 52.31
C GLY A 381 -41.31 10.26 52.30
N ARG A 382 -42.32 9.36 52.32
CA ARG A 382 -43.80 9.56 52.52
C ARG A 382 -44.66 10.39 51.52
N SER A 383 -45.37 9.63 50.67
CA SER A 383 -46.85 9.56 50.48
C SER A 383 -47.73 10.77 50.06
N SER A 384 -48.34 10.67 48.87
CA SER A 384 -49.82 10.63 48.70
C SER A 384 -50.22 10.07 47.30
N MET A 385 -51.42 9.50 47.14
CA MET A 385 -51.89 8.82 45.92
C MET A 385 -52.52 9.78 44.89
N GLY A 386 -52.38 9.49 43.58
CA GLY A 386 -53.19 10.14 42.53
C GLY A 386 -52.90 9.71 41.08
N ARG A 387 -53.57 8.63 40.62
CA ARG A 387 -53.84 8.12 39.23
C ARG A 387 -52.80 8.31 38.09
N PRO A 388 -52.63 7.31 37.20
CA PRO A 388 -51.50 7.28 36.26
C PRO A 388 -51.68 8.20 35.04
N ARG A 389 -50.67 9.05 34.76
CA ARG A 389 -50.42 9.63 33.43
C ARG A 389 -49.14 9.03 32.84
N LYS A 390 -49.21 8.61 31.58
CA LYS A 390 -48.07 8.06 30.82
C LYS A 390 -47.02 9.15 30.59
N TYR A 391 -45.80 8.91 31.07
CA TYR A 391 -44.60 9.61 30.61
C TYR A 391 -43.63 8.58 30.03
N PRO A 392 -43.21 8.67 28.75
CA PRO A 392 -42.11 7.87 28.23
C PRO A 392 -40.77 8.43 28.77
N PHE A 393 -39.88 7.52 29.17
CA PHE A 393 -38.54 7.85 29.67
C PHE A 393 -37.72 8.64 28.64
N GLN A 394 -37.27 9.85 28.98
CA GLN A 394 -36.13 10.49 28.34
C GLN A 394 -34.83 9.89 28.88
N SER A 395 -34.35 8.81 28.25
CA SER A 395 -33.07 8.19 28.59
C SER A 395 -32.29 7.74 27.35
N SER A 396 -32.23 8.60 26.33
CA SER A 396 -31.51 8.37 25.07
C SER A 396 -30.49 9.47 24.73
N SER A 397 -30.55 10.64 25.37
CA SER A 397 -29.71 11.81 25.05
C SER A 397 -28.30 11.80 25.66
N ILE A 398 -28.03 10.98 26.70
CA ILE A 398 -26.72 10.93 27.36
C ILE A 398 -25.73 10.01 26.61
N LEU A 399 -26.20 8.94 25.95
CA LEU A 399 -25.35 8.04 25.16
C LEU A 399 -24.81 8.67 23.87
N PHE A 400 -25.43 9.74 23.37
CA PHE A 400 -25.04 10.38 22.11
C PHE A 400 -23.90 11.39 22.22
N SER A 401 -23.55 11.86 23.42
CA SER A 401 -22.53 12.93 23.59
C SER A 401 -21.09 12.41 23.70
N CYS A 402 -20.88 11.13 24.06
CA CYS A 402 -19.55 10.56 24.26
C CYS A 402 -18.88 10.02 22.98
N CYS A 403 -19.61 9.87 21.87
CA CYS A 403 -19.09 9.31 20.62
C CYS A 403 -18.63 10.41 19.64
N ASN A 404 -17.54 11.11 19.98
CA ASN A 404 -16.79 11.93 19.02
C ASN A 404 -16.08 11.02 17.99
N LEU A 405 -16.82 10.54 17.00
CA LEU A 405 -16.30 9.75 15.88
C LEU A 405 -15.33 10.59 15.02
N PRO A 406 -14.27 9.98 14.46
CA PRO A 406 -13.31 10.68 13.62
C PRO A 406 -13.97 11.23 12.35
N ARG A 407 -13.69 12.51 12.04
CA ARG A 407 -14.38 13.30 11.00
C ARG A 407 -14.03 12.93 9.55
N ASP A 408 -13.25 11.88 9.32
CA ASP A 408 -12.83 11.42 7.98
C ASP A 408 -13.38 10.01 7.66
N PRO A 409 -14.63 9.90 7.15
CA PRO A 409 -15.22 8.62 6.73
C PRO A 409 -14.48 7.99 5.52
N PHE A 410 -13.61 8.74 4.85
CA PHE A 410 -12.86 8.30 3.67
C PHE A 410 -11.87 7.17 3.96
N LEU A 411 -11.08 7.26 5.05
CA LEU A 411 -10.04 6.26 5.36
C LEU A 411 -10.65 4.89 5.70
N PHE A 412 -11.80 4.91 6.39
CA PHE A 412 -12.55 3.70 6.72
C PHE A 412 -13.09 3.02 5.45
N TYR A 413 -13.63 3.80 4.51
CA TYR A 413 -14.19 3.30 3.24
C TYR A 413 -13.13 2.63 2.35
N VAL A 414 -11.94 3.22 2.21
CA VAL A 414 -10.79 2.62 1.46
C VAL A 414 -10.37 1.29 2.07
N THR A 415 -10.21 1.26 3.40
CA THR A 415 -9.74 0.08 4.13
C THR A 415 -10.75 -1.08 4.02
N VAL A 416 -12.05 -0.75 4.02
CA VAL A 416 -13.15 -1.73 4.03
C VAL A 416 -13.25 -2.59 2.77
N HIS A 417 -13.23 -2.00 1.57
CA HIS A 417 -13.31 -2.79 0.33
C HIS A 417 -12.02 -3.55 0.01
N SER A 418 -10.89 -3.10 0.57
CA SER A 418 -9.59 -3.74 0.42
C SER A 418 -9.43 -5.05 1.23
N ILE A 419 -10.36 -5.37 2.14
CA ILE A 419 -10.29 -6.54 3.03
C ILE A 419 -11.00 -7.79 2.46
N ALA A 420 -12.08 -7.65 1.68
CA ALA A 420 -12.78 -8.79 1.08
C ALA A 420 -11.84 -9.82 0.38
N PRO A 421 -10.77 -9.40 -0.33
CA PRO A 421 -9.83 -10.33 -0.94
C PRO A 421 -8.91 -11.06 0.05
N LEU A 422 -8.66 -10.49 1.24
CA LEU A 422 -7.81 -11.13 2.26
C LEU A 422 -8.42 -12.44 2.77
N PHE A 423 -9.76 -12.57 2.78
CA PHE A 423 -10.42 -13.84 3.08
C PHE A 423 -9.98 -14.97 2.14
N ASN A 424 -9.65 -14.70 0.87
CA ASN A 424 -9.12 -15.72 -0.04
C ASN A 424 -7.71 -16.18 0.35
N ILE A 425 -6.91 -15.35 1.03
CA ILE A 425 -5.61 -15.75 1.58
C ILE A 425 -5.84 -16.64 2.80
N VAL A 426 -6.60 -16.16 3.78
CA VAL A 426 -6.86 -16.88 5.04
C VAL A 426 -7.54 -18.24 4.77
N LEU A 427 -8.47 -18.31 3.81
CA LEU A 427 -9.10 -19.56 3.43
C LEU A 427 -8.16 -20.48 2.63
N SER A 428 -7.22 -19.93 1.85
CA SER A 428 -6.16 -20.75 1.21
C SER A 428 -5.16 -21.31 2.22
N ASP A 429 -4.79 -20.51 3.24
CA ASP A 429 -3.92 -20.95 4.33
C ASP A 429 -4.61 -22.07 5.14
N PHE A 430 -5.91 -21.93 5.44
CA PHE A 430 -6.74 -22.98 6.05
C PHE A 430 -6.81 -24.25 5.19
N ILE A 431 -6.95 -24.13 3.86
CA ILE A 431 -6.96 -25.30 2.94
C ILE A 431 -5.63 -26.06 2.97
N ASP A 432 -4.49 -25.37 2.96
CA ASP A 432 -3.17 -26.01 3.03
C ASP A 432 -2.95 -26.71 4.39
N ASP A 433 -3.40 -26.08 5.47
CA ASP A 433 -3.32 -26.58 6.85
C ASP A 433 -4.25 -27.79 7.08
N ASP A 434 -5.54 -27.72 6.72
CA ASP A 434 -6.48 -28.86 6.71
C ASP A 434 -5.93 -30.07 5.93
N ALA A 435 -5.36 -29.81 4.74
CA ALA A 435 -4.79 -30.88 3.93
C ALA A 435 -3.62 -31.58 4.64
N SER A 436 -2.84 -30.83 5.43
CA SER A 436 -1.76 -31.38 6.26
C SER A 436 -2.29 -32.11 7.50
N ARG A 437 -3.19 -31.48 8.28
CA ARG A 437 -3.80 -32.04 9.52
C ARG A 437 -4.55 -33.35 9.26
N HIS A 438 -5.07 -33.55 8.05
CA HIS A 438 -5.83 -34.76 7.69
C HIS A 438 -5.14 -35.62 6.62
N SER A 439 -3.85 -35.38 6.34
CA SER A 439 -3.03 -36.16 5.39
C SER A 439 -3.70 -36.40 4.03
N ARG A 440 -4.43 -35.38 3.53
CA ARG A 440 -5.22 -35.48 2.30
C ARG A 440 -4.29 -35.38 1.08
N LYS A 441 -4.44 -36.30 0.11
CA LYS A 441 -3.59 -36.35 -1.11
C LYS A 441 -3.78 -35.13 -2.03
N THR A 442 -4.91 -34.44 -1.91
CA THR A 442 -5.26 -33.19 -2.59
C THR A 442 -6.10 -32.34 -1.65
N GLY A 443 -5.87 -31.03 -1.60
CA GLY A 443 -6.71 -30.10 -0.83
C GLY A 443 -8.13 -30.04 -1.39
N VAL A 444 -9.12 -29.93 -0.51
CA VAL A 444 -10.55 -29.92 -0.88
C VAL A 444 -11.03 -28.49 -1.17
N SER A 445 -10.25 -27.80 -2.01
CA SER A 445 -10.29 -26.34 -2.18
C SER A 445 -11.67 -25.84 -2.64
N SER A 446 -12.33 -26.55 -3.56
CA SER A 446 -13.63 -26.13 -4.09
C SER A 446 -14.76 -26.35 -3.07
N VAL A 447 -14.70 -27.39 -2.24
CA VAL A 447 -15.65 -27.58 -1.11
C VAL A 447 -15.48 -26.48 -0.06
N VAL A 448 -14.26 -26.13 0.35
CA VAL A 448 -14.05 -25.09 1.37
C VAL A 448 -14.57 -23.71 0.88
N PHE A 449 -14.26 -23.31 -0.36
CA PHE A 449 -14.75 -22.04 -0.92
C PHE A 449 -16.29 -22.01 -1.09
N SER A 450 -16.89 -23.14 -1.51
CA SER A 450 -18.34 -23.22 -1.71
C SER A 450 -19.14 -23.33 -0.41
N LEU A 451 -18.61 -24.00 0.63
CA LEU A 451 -19.18 -23.98 1.97
C LEU A 451 -19.16 -22.56 2.55
N ASN A 452 -18.10 -21.79 2.34
CA ASN A 452 -18.09 -20.37 2.71
C ASN A 452 -19.19 -19.59 1.96
N ALA A 453 -19.40 -19.83 0.66
CA ALA A 453 -20.44 -19.18 -0.13
C ALA A 453 -21.87 -19.47 0.37
N LEU A 454 -22.14 -20.71 0.82
CA LEU A 454 -23.43 -21.13 1.39
C LEU A 454 -23.88 -20.26 2.57
N PHE A 455 -22.96 -19.84 3.45
CA PHE A 455 -23.27 -18.95 4.56
C PHE A 455 -23.26 -17.47 4.15
N VAL A 456 -22.32 -17.08 3.27
CA VAL A 456 -22.11 -15.69 2.88
C VAL A 456 -23.21 -15.14 1.96
N LYS A 457 -23.67 -15.90 0.96
CA LYS A 457 -24.64 -15.43 -0.03
C LYS A 457 -26.02 -15.07 0.59
N PRO A 458 -26.62 -15.86 1.51
CA PRO A 458 -27.84 -15.46 2.22
C PRO A 458 -27.71 -14.13 2.98
N ALA A 459 -26.53 -13.81 3.52
CA ALA A 459 -26.25 -12.54 4.17
C ALA A 459 -26.42 -11.33 3.22
N GLN A 460 -26.11 -11.52 1.92
CA GLN A 460 -26.30 -10.50 0.89
C GLN A 460 -27.79 -10.26 0.58
N SER A 461 -28.64 -11.29 0.66
CA SER A 461 -30.09 -11.15 0.50
C SER A 461 -30.79 -10.61 1.76
N LEU A 462 -30.28 -10.94 2.96
CA LEU A 462 -30.89 -10.54 4.23
C LEU A 462 -30.63 -9.07 4.58
N ALA A 463 -29.42 -8.55 4.35
CA ALA A 463 -29.04 -7.19 4.74
C ALA A 463 -29.96 -6.09 4.16
N PRO A 464 -30.38 -6.14 2.87
CA PRO A 464 -31.34 -5.18 2.32
C PRO A 464 -32.72 -5.23 2.98
N ILE A 465 -33.21 -6.42 3.29
CA ILE A 465 -34.54 -6.61 3.88
C ILE A 465 -34.58 -5.97 5.28
N VAL A 466 -33.58 -6.25 6.11
CA VAL A 466 -33.47 -5.70 7.47
C VAL A 466 -33.39 -4.17 7.46
N ILE A 467 -32.64 -3.59 6.53
CA ILE A 467 -32.46 -2.14 6.49
C ILE A 467 -33.67 -1.43 5.86
N VAL A 468 -34.31 -1.97 4.82
CA VAL A 468 -35.59 -1.43 4.34
C VAL A 468 -36.65 -1.48 5.44
N TYR A 469 -36.71 -2.55 6.23
CA TYR A 469 -37.61 -2.64 7.38
C TYR A 469 -37.36 -1.51 8.40
N VAL A 470 -36.09 -1.27 8.76
CA VAL A 470 -35.70 -0.15 9.64
C VAL A 470 -36.05 1.21 9.02
N LEU A 471 -35.78 1.44 7.74
CA LEU A 471 -36.07 2.72 7.07
C LEU A 471 -37.57 2.97 6.89
N ASN A 472 -38.37 1.92 6.67
CA ASN A 472 -39.83 2.01 6.61
C ASN A 472 -40.41 2.54 7.93
N PHE A 473 -39.86 2.13 9.08
CA PHE A 473 -40.25 2.65 10.40
C PHE A 473 -40.04 4.18 10.54
N TYR A 474 -39.13 4.77 9.76
CA TYR A 474 -38.86 6.21 9.74
C TYR A 474 -39.51 6.97 8.57
N GLY A 475 -40.44 6.35 7.83
CA GLY A 475 -41.22 6.99 6.76
C GLY A 475 -40.67 6.82 5.35
N TYR A 476 -39.89 5.77 5.07
CA TYR A 476 -39.33 5.54 3.72
C TYR A 476 -40.40 5.32 2.63
N GLN A 477 -41.55 4.72 2.96
CA GLN A 477 -42.66 4.56 2.01
C GLN A 477 -43.27 5.91 1.58
N ASP A 478 -43.38 6.86 2.51
CA ASP A 478 -43.91 8.19 2.24
C ASP A 478 -42.94 8.99 1.36
N TYR A 479 -41.62 8.79 1.53
CA TYR A 479 -40.61 9.33 0.62
C TYR A 479 -40.70 8.73 -0.79
N LEU A 480 -40.99 7.44 -0.94
CA LEU A 480 -41.10 6.80 -2.26
C LEU A 480 -42.20 7.43 -3.12
N THR A 481 -43.32 7.83 -2.51
CA THR A 481 -44.46 8.51 -3.16
C THR A 481 -44.28 10.02 -3.27
N SER A 482 -43.94 10.71 -2.18
CA SER A 482 -43.85 12.18 -2.16
C SER A 482 -42.57 12.77 -2.76
N LYS A 483 -41.49 11.98 -2.81
CA LYS A 483 -40.10 12.42 -3.08
C LYS A 483 -39.55 13.49 -2.11
N ILE A 484 -40.26 13.79 -1.03
CA ILE A 484 -39.83 14.71 0.03
C ILE A 484 -39.37 13.87 1.21
N ALA A 485 -38.13 14.07 1.67
CA ALA A 485 -37.56 13.30 2.77
C ALA A 485 -37.81 14.00 4.10
N SER A 486 -38.29 13.25 5.09
CA SER A 486 -38.44 13.75 6.46
C SER A 486 -37.10 13.82 7.20
N ASN A 487 -36.98 14.72 8.17
CA ASN A 487 -35.78 14.83 9.01
C ASN A 487 -35.49 13.53 9.78
N SER A 488 -36.52 12.77 10.17
CA SER A 488 -36.35 11.44 10.77
C SER A 488 -35.75 10.43 9.81
N LEU A 489 -36.19 10.42 8.54
CA LEU A 489 -35.66 9.53 7.51
C LEU A 489 -34.22 9.90 7.14
N GLN A 490 -33.89 11.19 7.00
CA GLN A 490 -32.52 11.66 6.74
C GLN A 490 -31.56 11.26 7.87
N ASN A 491 -31.98 11.42 9.13
CA ASN A 491 -31.20 10.97 10.29
C ASN A 491 -31.04 9.45 10.32
N ALA A 492 -32.12 8.68 10.06
CA ALA A 492 -32.05 7.22 10.01
C ALA A 492 -31.11 6.72 8.90
N MET A 493 -31.18 7.30 7.69
CA MET A 493 -30.26 7.00 6.60
C MET A 493 -28.81 7.36 6.94
N THR A 494 -28.58 8.47 7.63
CA THR A 494 -27.25 8.89 8.10
C THR A 494 -26.69 7.88 9.12
N VAL A 495 -27.50 7.44 10.08
CA VAL A 495 -27.10 6.39 11.05
C VAL A 495 -26.82 5.07 10.34
N VAL A 496 -27.69 4.61 9.43
CA VAL A 496 -27.45 3.39 8.63
C VAL A 496 -26.15 3.49 7.83
N LEU A 497 -25.86 4.65 7.23
CA LEU A 497 -24.69 4.85 6.38
C LEU A 497 -23.36 4.86 7.16
N PHE A 498 -23.32 5.50 8.33
CA PHE A 498 -22.09 5.74 9.09
C PHE A 498 -21.93 4.87 10.35
N ALA A 499 -23.01 4.50 11.04
CA ALA A 499 -22.94 3.67 12.24
C ALA A 499 -22.83 2.17 11.90
N THR A 500 -23.51 1.67 10.86
CA THR A 500 -23.42 0.24 10.48
C THR A 500 -21.98 -0.20 10.16
N PRO A 501 -21.16 0.58 9.40
CA PRO A 501 -19.75 0.25 9.22
C PRO A 501 -18.93 0.27 10.51
N PHE A 502 -19.24 1.18 11.44
CA PHE A 502 -18.52 1.32 12.71
C PHE A 502 -18.82 0.17 13.68
N PHE A 503 -20.09 -0.11 13.95
CA PHE A 503 -20.48 -1.18 14.88
C PHE A 503 -20.18 -2.58 14.34
N VAL A 504 -20.52 -2.86 13.08
CA VAL A 504 -20.25 -4.19 12.50
C VAL A 504 -18.77 -4.36 12.15
N GLY A 505 -18.04 -3.28 11.84
CA GLY A 505 -16.58 -3.31 11.61
C GLY A 505 -15.75 -3.42 12.90
N GLY A 506 -16.20 -2.78 13.99
CA GLY A 506 -15.56 -2.90 15.31
C GLY A 506 -15.67 -4.30 15.93
N LEU A 507 -16.63 -5.12 15.46
CA LEU A 507 -16.78 -6.52 15.82
C LEU A 507 -15.91 -7.48 14.97
N GLN A 508 -15.11 -6.99 14.00
CA GLN A 508 -14.24 -7.83 13.16
C GLN A 508 -12.79 -7.85 13.69
N PRO A 509 -12.28 -8.98 14.21
CA PRO A 509 -10.89 -9.09 14.64
C PRO A 509 -9.89 -8.80 13.52
N GLU A 510 -10.23 -9.13 12.26
CA GLU A 510 -9.39 -8.83 11.11
C GLU A 510 -9.28 -7.33 10.82
N MET A 511 -10.29 -6.52 11.17
CA MET A 511 -10.18 -5.07 11.04
C MET A 511 -9.22 -4.50 12.08
N LEU A 512 -9.19 -5.02 13.31
CA LEU A 512 -8.21 -4.64 14.32
C LEU A 512 -6.79 -5.08 13.94
N LEU A 513 -6.62 -6.30 13.42
CA LEU A 513 -5.33 -6.79 12.93
C LEU A 513 -4.86 -5.99 11.70
N THR A 514 -5.73 -5.76 10.72
CA THR A 514 -5.41 -4.96 9.51
C THR A 514 -5.11 -3.51 9.87
N LEU A 515 -5.84 -2.92 10.83
CA LEU A 515 -5.56 -1.58 11.34
C LEU A 515 -4.21 -1.56 12.06
N ALA A 516 -3.91 -2.54 12.91
CA ALA A 516 -2.62 -2.64 13.59
C ALA A 516 -1.45 -2.79 12.59
N VAL A 517 -1.57 -3.66 11.59
CA VAL A 517 -0.57 -3.85 10.52
C VAL A 517 -0.45 -2.61 9.63
N THR A 518 -1.56 -1.89 9.38
CA THR A 518 -1.55 -0.66 8.60
C THR A 518 -0.93 0.49 9.39
N VAL A 519 -1.22 0.62 10.68
CA VAL A 519 -0.58 1.58 11.60
C VAL A 519 0.90 1.28 11.77
N ASP A 520 1.28 0.00 11.87
CA ASP A 520 2.69 -0.42 11.92
C ASP A 520 3.41 -0.11 10.61
N GLY A 521 2.79 -0.42 9.46
CA GLY A 521 3.27 -0.02 8.15
C GLY A 521 3.42 1.50 8.00
N LEU A 522 2.44 2.28 8.47
CA LEU A 522 2.45 3.74 8.44
C LEU A 522 3.60 4.37 9.22
N LYS A 523 4.18 3.69 10.23
CA LYS A 523 5.39 4.14 10.92
C LYS A 523 6.54 4.42 9.95
N ALA A 524 6.68 3.60 8.91
CA ALA A 524 7.70 3.76 7.87
C ALA A 524 7.33 4.82 6.82
N TRP A 525 6.04 5.12 6.64
CA TRP A 525 5.58 6.13 5.68
C TRP A 525 5.88 7.54 6.16
N VAL A 526 5.66 7.87 7.44
CA VAL A 526 5.89 9.23 7.97
C VAL A 526 7.32 9.76 7.68
N PRO A 527 8.43 9.09 8.06
CA PRO A 527 9.78 9.56 7.76
C PRO A 527 10.10 9.50 6.26
N CYS A 528 9.57 8.52 5.52
CA CYS A 528 9.79 8.43 4.08
C CYS A 528 9.12 9.59 3.33
N SER A 529 7.88 9.91 3.66
CA SER A 529 7.13 11.05 3.12
C SER A 529 7.79 12.37 3.53
N LEU A 530 8.29 12.49 4.76
CA LEU A 530 9.04 13.68 5.18
C LEU A 530 10.29 13.90 4.32
N LEU A 531 11.16 12.90 4.16
CA LEU A 531 12.36 13.01 3.32
C LEU A 531 12.02 13.20 1.83
N SER A 532 11.03 12.46 1.31
CA SER A 532 10.70 12.50 -0.13
C SER A 532 9.98 13.78 -0.54
N LEU A 533 9.05 14.27 0.29
CA LEU A 533 8.27 15.47 -0.03
C LEU A 533 9.05 16.74 0.27
N SER A 534 9.91 16.78 1.30
CA SER A 534 10.74 17.95 1.62
C SER A 534 11.71 18.34 0.50
N MET A 535 11.97 17.44 -0.45
CA MET A 535 12.65 17.76 -1.72
C MET A 535 11.95 18.85 -2.53
N VAL A 536 10.63 19.01 -2.41
CA VAL A 536 9.88 20.05 -3.14
C VAL A 536 10.17 21.46 -2.59
N PRO A 537 9.92 21.79 -1.29
CA PRO A 537 10.30 23.09 -0.74
C PRO A 537 11.81 23.33 -0.83
N TYR A 538 12.62 22.30 -0.68
CA TYR A 538 14.07 22.36 -0.85
C TYR A 538 14.48 22.81 -2.25
N ALA A 539 13.96 22.15 -3.29
CA ALA A 539 14.26 22.51 -4.68
C ALA A 539 13.67 23.87 -5.08
N SER A 540 12.48 24.24 -4.57
CA SER A 540 11.96 25.59 -4.74
C SER A 540 12.91 26.65 -4.14
N ALA A 541 13.45 26.39 -2.94
CA ALA A 541 14.43 27.27 -2.30
C ALA A 541 15.77 27.29 -3.07
N ALA A 542 16.24 26.16 -3.58
CA ALA A 542 17.46 26.08 -4.37
C ALA A 542 17.35 26.80 -5.73
N LEU A 543 16.20 26.70 -6.40
CA LEU A 543 15.92 27.45 -7.64
C LEU A 543 15.85 28.96 -7.38
N ALA A 544 15.23 29.38 -6.26
CA ALA A 544 15.23 30.78 -5.86
C ALA A 544 16.64 31.29 -5.49
N ALA A 545 17.41 30.51 -4.73
CA ALA A 545 18.80 30.81 -4.40
C ALA A 545 19.68 30.92 -5.66
N GLY A 546 19.52 30.00 -6.61
CA GLY A 546 20.23 30.01 -7.90
C GLY A 546 19.84 31.16 -8.83
N ALA A 547 18.60 31.66 -8.73
CA ALA A 547 18.20 32.90 -9.41
C ALA A 547 18.85 34.13 -8.77
N VAL A 548 18.82 34.21 -7.43
CA VAL A 548 19.43 35.33 -6.66
C VAL A 548 20.95 35.34 -6.77
N SER A 549 21.61 34.18 -6.87
CA SER A 549 23.07 34.07 -7.06
C SER A 549 23.57 34.63 -8.41
N THR A 550 22.70 34.99 -9.35
CA THR A 550 23.11 35.72 -10.57
C THR A 550 23.50 37.18 -10.30
N VAL A 551 23.17 37.71 -9.11
CA VAL A 551 23.45 39.09 -8.69
C VAL A 551 24.35 39.14 -7.44
N LEU A 552 24.39 38.07 -6.63
CA LEU A 552 25.23 38.02 -5.44
C LEU A 552 26.69 37.63 -5.76
N PRO A 553 27.68 38.09 -4.98
CA PRO A 553 29.05 37.58 -5.06
C PRO A 553 29.14 36.07 -4.78
N ASP A 554 30.05 35.38 -5.46
CA ASP A 554 30.17 33.91 -5.41
C ASP A 554 30.30 33.36 -3.99
N ARG A 555 31.10 33.99 -3.12
CA ARG A 555 31.24 33.59 -1.71
C ARG A 555 29.91 33.62 -0.94
N LEU A 556 29.03 34.56 -1.24
CA LEU A 556 27.72 34.66 -0.59
C LEU A 556 26.72 33.65 -1.18
N ALA A 557 26.78 33.42 -2.50
CA ALA A 557 26.00 32.37 -3.15
C ALA A 557 26.37 30.96 -2.63
N GLN A 558 27.67 30.67 -2.51
CA GLN A 558 28.20 29.43 -1.93
C GLN A 558 27.78 29.27 -0.46
N LYS A 559 27.86 30.34 0.35
CA LYS A 559 27.40 30.30 1.74
C LYS A 559 25.89 30.04 1.86
N LEU A 560 25.09 30.59 0.95
CA LEU A 560 23.64 30.34 0.89
C LEU A 560 23.34 28.88 0.53
N ASP A 561 24.00 28.34 -0.48
CA ASP A 561 23.85 26.94 -0.91
C ASP A 561 24.31 25.95 0.16
N ASN A 562 25.49 26.15 0.75
CA ASN A 562 26.00 25.37 1.88
C ASN A 562 25.06 25.43 3.10
N THR A 563 24.40 26.56 3.35
CA THR A 563 23.40 26.70 4.43
C THR A 563 22.13 25.91 4.13
N LEU A 564 21.62 25.99 2.89
CA LEU A 564 20.44 25.25 2.45
C LEU A 564 20.68 23.74 2.51
N TYR A 565 21.81 23.26 1.96
CA TYR A 565 22.21 21.86 2.00
C TYR A 565 22.45 21.35 3.43
N ARG A 566 23.16 22.11 4.28
CA ARG A 566 23.31 21.79 5.71
C ARG A 566 21.95 21.62 6.39
N GLY A 567 20.99 22.50 6.10
CA GLY A 567 19.61 22.39 6.60
C GLY A 567 18.96 21.06 6.20
N TYR A 568 19.09 20.65 4.95
CA TYR A 568 18.54 19.38 4.46
C TYR A 568 19.28 18.14 5.01
N MET A 569 20.61 18.18 5.11
CA MET A 569 21.38 17.10 5.74
C MET A 569 21.05 16.96 7.23
N ARG A 570 20.74 18.06 7.92
CA ARG A 570 20.23 18.03 9.31
C ARG A 570 18.83 17.45 9.44
N LEU A 571 17.97 17.61 8.44
CA LEU A 571 16.70 16.88 8.35
C LEU A 571 16.93 15.37 8.11
N CYS A 572 17.88 15.00 7.25
CA CYS A 572 18.30 13.60 7.08
C CYS A 572 18.81 13.00 8.40
N LEU A 573 19.67 13.71 9.15
CA LEU A 573 20.16 13.29 10.45
C LEU A 573 19.06 13.19 11.52
N PHE A 574 18.05 14.07 11.49
CA PHE A 574 16.87 13.93 12.35
C PHE A 574 16.19 12.57 12.13
N VAL A 575 15.99 12.16 10.87
CA VAL A 575 15.31 10.91 10.53
C VAL A 575 16.20 9.67 10.74
N PHE A 576 17.45 9.72 10.28
CA PHE A 576 18.36 8.57 10.33
C PHE A 576 19.06 8.38 11.67
N GLU A 577 19.19 9.41 12.50
CA GLU A 577 19.92 9.36 13.77
C GLU A 577 19.01 9.59 14.98
N ASN A 578 18.29 10.73 15.03
CA ASN A 578 17.46 11.05 16.20
C ASN A 578 16.17 10.19 16.29
N LEU A 579 15.49 9.95 15.16
CA LEU A 579 14.24 9.19 15.11
C LEU A 579 14.46 7.67 15.06
N SER A 580 15.58 7.20 14.52
CA SER A 580 15.90 5.77 14.45
C SER A 580 16.33 5.19 15.80
N GLY A 581 16.88 6.01 16.70
CA GLY A 581 17.47 5.55 17.95
C GLY A 581 18.67 4.60 17.76
N VAL A 582 19.37 4.69 16.62
CA VAL A 582 20.53 3.85 16.31
C VAL A 582 21.69 4.13 17.29
N GLN A 583 22.30 3.07 17.82
CA GLN A 583 23.45 3.20 18.72
C GLN A 583 24.74 3.23 17.88
N LEU A 584 25.31 4.43 17.71
CA LEU A 584 26.56 4.63 17.00
C LEU A 584 27.77 4.31 17.90
N LYS A 585 28.64 3.43 17.42
CA LYS A 585 29.94 3.09 18.01
C LYS A 585 31.05 3.43 17.03
N LEU A 586 31.95 4.33 17.40
CA LEU A 586 33.09 4.77 16.60
C LEU A 586 34.39 4.13 17.10
N TYR A 587 35.29 3.79 16.19
CA TYR A 587 36.57 3.12 16.45
C TYR A 587 37.68 3.78 15.62
N GLY A 588 38.94 3.63 16.03
CA GLY A 588 40.11 4.21 15.34
C GLY A 588 40.34 5.70 15.65
N ASP A 589 40.69 6.47 14.62
CA ASP A 589 41.18 7.86 14.70
C ASP A 589 40.06 8.91 14.94
N VAL A 590 39.12 8.58 15.83
CA VAL A 590 37.91 9.37 16.10
C VAL A 590 38.23 10.75 16.70
N GLN A 591 39.33 10.87 17.44
CA GLN A 591 39.75 12.15 18.02
C GLN A 591 40.24 13.12 16.93
N GLY A 592 41.12 12.67 16.03
CA GLY A 592 41.63 13.48 14.91
C GLY A 592 40.51 13.92 13.95
N LEU A 593 39.48 13.10 13.76
CA LEU A 593 38.27 13.48 13.03
C LEU A 593 37.55 14.70 13.64
N LYS A 594 37.54 14.82 14.97
CA LYS A 594 36.80 15.87 15.69
C LYS A 594 37.53 17.21 15.77
N GLU A 595 38.84 17.23 15.56
CA GLU A 595 39.69 18.42 15.78
C GLU A 595 39.35 19.58 14.84
N LYS A 596 39.32 19.32 13.52
CA LYS A 596 39.09 20.36 12.50
C LYS A 596 38.40 19.81 11.24
N PRO A 597 37.61 20.63 10.54
CA PRO A 597 37.23 20.35 9.15
C PRO A 597 38.47 20.32 8.24
N GLU A 598 38.47 19.41 7.28
CA GLU A 598 39.58 19.17 6.32
C GLU A 598 39.00 18.87 4.92
N LYS A 599 39.77 19.17 3.87
CA LYS A 599 39.47 18.74 2.49
C LYS A 599 39.92 17.30 2.35
N ALA A 600 38.99 16.36 2.22
CA ALA A 600 39.34 14.95 2.30
C ALA A 600 38.58 14.03 1.34
N LEU A 601 39.27 12.97 0.93
CA LEU A 601 38.70 11.86 0.18
C LEU A 601 38.27 10.78 1.18
N VAL A 602 37.00 10.38 1.15
CA VAL A 602 36.45 9.38 2.08
C VAL A 602 36.22 8.07 1.32
N LEU A 603 36.84 6.98 1.79
CA LEU A 603 36.76 5.66 1.18
C LEU A 603 35.98 4.72 2.09
N SER A 604 34.85 4.18 1.62
CA SER A 604 34.03 3.27 2.44
C SER A 604 33.63 1.98 1.74
N ASN A 605 33.41 0.93 2.52
CA ASN A 605 32.76 -0.30 2.07
C ASN A 605 31.25 -0.03 1.84
N HIS A 606 30.62 -0.76 0.93
CA HIS A 606 29.26 -0.47 0.49
C HIS A 606 28.32 -1.66 0.74
N GLN A 607 27.50 -1.60 1.78
CA GLN A 607 26.59 -2.68 2.16
C GLN A 607 25.12 -2.38 1.80
N THR A 608 24.67 -1.12 1.90
CA THR A 608 23.25 -0.78 1.78
C THR A 608 23.01 0.62 1.17
N ASN A 609 21.75 1.01 1.02
CA ASN A 609 21.37 2.37 0.60
C ASN A 609 21.35 3.38 1.76
N VAL A 610 21.73 2.98 2.97
CA VAL A 610 21.89 3.84 4.15
C VAL A 610 23.31 4.38 4.30
N ASP A 611 24.33 3.74 3.70
CA ASP A 611 25.75 4.02 3.98
C ASP A 611 26.10 5.51 3.84
N TRP A 612 25.60 6.21 2.82
CA TRP A 612 25.82 7.65 2.65
C TRP A 612 25.35 8.47 3.85
N ALA A 613 24.23 8.10 4.50
CA ALA A 613 23.71 8.77 5.68
C ALA A 613 24.63 8.51 6.89
N VAL A 614 25.19 7.31 7.03
CA VAL A 614 26.21 7.00 8.04
C VAL A 614 27.45 7.89 7.87
N LEU A 615 27.92 8.08 6.64
CA LEU A 615 29.04 9.00 6.38
C LEU A 615 28.68 10.47 6.65
N VAL A 616 27.40 10.87 6.51
CA VAL A 616 26.92 12.20 6.96
C VAL A 616 26.88 12.29 8.50
N MET A 617 26.57 11.21 9.23
CA MET A 617 26.67 11.18 10.71
C MET A 617 28.11 11.40 11.19
N LEU A 618 29.12 10.95 10.42
CA LEU A 618 30.53 11.25 10.68
C LEU A 618 30.89 12.68 10.30
N ALA A 619 30.46 13.16 9.12
CA ALA A 619 30.73 14.54 8.68
C ALA A 619 30.17 15.58 9.66
N ALA A 620 28.99 15.34 10.22
CA ALA A 620 28.37 16.18 11.25
C ALA A 620 29.12 16.18 12.60
N ARG A 621 30.12 15.31 12.77
CA ARG A 621 31.04 15.23 13.91
C ARG A 621 32.46 15.69 13.57
N GLN A 622 32.71 16.13 12.34
CA GLN A 622 34.00 16.70 11.95
C GLN A 622 34.06 18.18 12.36
N GLY A 623 34.93 18.50 13.32
CA GLY A 623 34.99 19.83 13.94
C GLY A 623 33.78 20.16 14.84
N VAL A 624 33.82 21.32 15.48
CA VAL A 624 32.82 21.77 16.47
C VAL A 624 31.41 21.92 15.87
N ASP A 625 31.30 22.46 14.65
CA ASP A 625 30.01 22.80 14.02
C ASP A 625 29.48 21.75 13.02
N GLY A 626 30.32 20.77 12.65
CA GLY A 626 30.03 19.76 11.64
C GLY A 626 30.32 20.24 10.19
N ASN A 627 30.90 19.33 9.41
CA ASN A 627 31.23 19.52 7.99
C ASN A 627 30.20 18.87 7.05
N GLU A 628 28.96 18.61 7.51
CA GLU A 628 27.89 18.05 6.68
C GLU A 628 27.52 18.94 5.48
N ALA A 629 27.86 20.24 5.53
CA ALA A 629 27.72 21.18 4.42
C ALA A 629 28.68 20.86 3.25
N GLY A 630 29.90 20.41 3.56
CA GLY A 630 30.94 20.07 2.58
C GLY A 630 30.82 18.64 2.02
N PHE A 631 29.80 17.87 2.41
CA PHE A 631 29.66 16.47 2.00
C PHE A 631 29.26 16.33 0.52
N ARG A 632 30.02 15.56 -0.25
CA ARG A 632 29.86 15.25 -1.68
C ARG A 632 30.06 13.75 -1.91
N VAL A 633 29.48 13.20 -2.98
CA VAL A 633 29.59 11.76 -3.28
C VAL A 633 29.82 11.52 -4.78
N MET A 634 30.71 10.59 -5.12
CA MET A 634 30.76 9.98 -6.45
C MET A 634 29.62 8.98 -6.62
N VAL A 635 28.62 9.34 -7.42
CA VAL A 635 27.33 8.64 -7.52
C VAL A 635 27.11 8.02 -8.89
N LYS A 636 26.41 6.88 -8.94
CA LYS A 636 26.02 6.24 -10.20
C LYS A 636 25.20 7.23 -11.05
N GLN A 637 25.61 7.42 -12.31
CA GLN A 637 24.96 8.30 -13.30
C GLN A 637 23.41 8.27 -13.26
N ALA A 638 22.80 7.09 -13.13
CA ALA A 638 21.34 6.92 -13.09
C ALA A 638 20.60 7.70 -11.98
N ILE A 639 21.30 8.20 -10.96
CA ILE A 639 20.72 9.03 -9.90
C ILE A 639 20.25 10.41 -10.41
N HIS A 640 20.77 10.90 -11.54
CA HIS A 640 20.28 12.15 -12.14
C HIS A 640 18.79 12.14 -12.52
N PHE A 641 18.20 10.96 -12.73
CA PHE A 641 16.77 10.79 -12.99
C PHE A 641 15.88 10.93 -11.74
N VAL A 642 16.46 11.02 -10.53
CA VAL A 642 15.66 11.25 -9.31
C VAL A 642 15.10 12.67 -9.36
N PRO A 643 13.76 12.85 -9.36
CA PRO A 643 13.14 14.16 -9.57
C PRO A 643 13.64 15.20 -8.56
N LEU A 644 13.95 16.40 -9.06
CA LEU A 644 14.52 17.55 -8.34
C LEU A 644 15.92 17.30 -7.73
N PHE A 645 16.09 16.24 -6.94
CA PHE A 645 17.32 15.88 -6.24
C PHE A 645 18.51 15.66 -7.19
N GLY A 646 18.30 14.94 -8.29
CA GLY A 646 19.36 14.61 -9.24
C GLY A 646 19.97 15.83 -9.94
N TRP A 647 19.17 16.88 -10.16
CA TRP A 647 19.66 18.17 -10.62
C TRP A 647 20.42 18.90 -9.51
N TYR A 648 19.83 19.00 -8.32
CA TYR A 648 20.43 19.76 -7.23
C TYR A 648 21.80 19.21 -6.80
N ILE A 649 21.94 17.89 -6.58
CA ILE A 649 23.21 17.35 -6.08
C ILE A 649 24.38 17.60 -7.04
N PHE A 650 24.11 17.63 -8.35
CA PHE A 650 25.12 18.00 -9.34
C PHE A 650 25.55 19.47 -9.18
N GLN A 651 24.57 20.37 -9.08
CA GLN A 651 24.82 21.80 -8.84
C GLN A 651 25.65 22.03 -7.57
N HIS A 652 25.40 21.25 -6.52
CA HIS A 652 26.12 21.33 -5.25
C HIS A 652 27.56 20.79 -5.31
N GLY A 653 27.90 19.94 -6.30
CA GLY A 653 29.25 19.40 -6.50
C GLY A 653 29.37 17.87 -6.50
N TYR A 654 28.27 17.11 -6.59
CA TYR A 654 28.33 15.66 -6.75
C TYR A 654 28.83 15.27 -8.15
N ILE A 655 29.47 14.10 -8.23
CA ILE A 655 30.10 13.60 -9.45
C ILE A 655 29.35 12.38 -9.96
N TYR A 656 28.84 12.44 -11.20
CA TYR A 656 28.19 11.31 -11.85
C TYR A 656 29.18 10.40 -12.57
N VAL A 657 29.17 9.11 -12.24
CA VAL A 657 30.04 8.08 -12.85
C VAL A 657 29.25 6.99 -13.56
N ARG A 658 29.73 6.59 -14.75
CA ARG A 658 29.21 5.47 -15.55
C ARG A 658 29.94 4.17 -15.16
N ARG A 659 29.30 3.01 -15.31
CA ARG A 659 29.83 1.73 -14.77
C ARG A 659 30.69 0.88 -15.73
N PHE A 660 30.88 1.30 -16.99
CA PHE A 660 31.69 0.56 -17.98
C PHE A 660 32.30 1.51 -19.04
N GLY A 661 33.53 1.23 -19.47
CA GLY A 661 34.20 1.83 -20.63
C GLY A 661 35.12 3.02 -20.31
N ASP A 662 36.24 3.12 -21.03
CA ASP A 662 37.33 4.09 -20.86
C ASP A 662 37.01 5.54 -21.30
N PHE A 663 35.79 6.00 -21.03
CA PHE A 663 35.41 7.38 -21.27
C PHE A 663 35.21 8.14 -19.95
N VAL A 664 36.34 8.59 -19.38
CA VAL A 664 36.34 9.67 -18.40
C VAL A 664 35.83 10.92 -19.11
N GLY A 665 34.54 11.18 -18.99
CA GLY A 665 33.94 12.35 -19.60
C GLY A 665 34.44 13.65 -18.96
N GLU A 666 34.58 14.69 -19.79
CA GLU A 666 34.72 16.09 -19.36
C GLU A 666 33.90 16.51 -18.12
N PRO A 667 32.65 16.04 -17.88
CA PRO A 667 31.85 16.47 -16.74
C PRO A 667 32.45 16.07 -15.39
N VAL A 668 33.09 14.90 -15.34
CA VAL A 668 33.76 14.40 -14.14
C VAL A 668 34.99 15.25 -13.85
N LEU A 669 35.79 15.54 -14.88
CA LEU A 669 36.95 16.42 -14.77
C LEU A 669 36.55 17.86 -14.40
N ARG A 670 35.41 18.36 -14.93
CA ARG A 670 34.85 19.67 -14.59
C ARG A 670 34.50 19.79 -13.11
N GLN A 671 33.79 18.81 -12.54
CA GLN A 671 33.45 18.84 -11.11
C GLN A 671 34.68 18.64 -10.21
N LEU A 672 35.67 17.83 -10.62
CA LEU A 672 36.94 17.72 -9.88
C LEU A 672 37.73 19.04 -9.90
N ARG A 673 37.78 19.76 -11.03
CA ARG A 673 38.38 21.12 -11.09
C ARG A 673 37.69 22.08 -10.14
N TRP A 674 36.36 22.13 -10.17
CA TRP A 674 35.56 22.97 -9.26
C TRP A 674 35.79 22.65 -7.77
N LEU A 675 35.85 21.36 -7.41
CA LEU A 675 36.19 20.96 -6.03
C LEU A 675 37.62 21.34 -5.63
N ASN A 676 38.58 21.29 -6.56
CA ASN A 676 39.96 21.71 -6.29
C ASN A 676 40.08 23.23 -6.03
N GLU A 677 39.27 24.03 -6.72
CA GLU A 677 39.18 25.50 -6.61
C GLU A 677 38.39 25.97 -5.37
N LEU A 678 37.62 25.09 -4.73
CA LEU A 678 36.77 25.44 -3.59
C LEU A 678 37.60 25.90 -2.38
N GLU A 679 37.31 27.09 -1.83
CA GLU A 679 37.96 27.58 -0.60
C GLU A 679 37.56 26.75 0.62
N ASP A 680 36.27 26.46 0.79
CA ASP A 680 35.68 25.73 1.91
C ASP A 680 36.16 24.26 2.01
N PRO A 681 36.29 23.69 3.23
CA PRO A 681 36.48 22.25 3.43
C PRO A 681 35.34 21.40 2.83
N TYR A 682 35.69 20.26 2.23
CA TYR A 682 34.72 19.33 1.66
C TYR A 682 35.16 17.87 1.84
N TRP A 683 34.19 16.97 1.83
CA TRP A 683 34.38 15.53 1.88
C TRP A 683 33.86 14.89 0.59
N LEU A 684 34.73 14.23 -0.17
CA LEU A 684 34.34 13.48 -1.36
C LEU A 684 34.28 11.98 -1.04
N LEU A 685 33.07 11.45 -0.86
CA LEU A 685 32.84 10.03 -0.64
C LEU A 685 32.93 9.23 -1.94
N VAL A 686 33.76 8.19 -1.91
CA VAL A 686 33.87 7.15 -2.94
C VAL A 686 33.59 5.79 -2.30
N PHE A 687 32.89 4.94 -3.04
CA PHE A 687 32.72 3.51 -2.72
C PHE A 687 33.55 2.66 -3.70
N PRO A 688 34.82 2.31 -3.37
CA PRO A 688 35.72 1.58 -4.26
C PRO A 688 35.19 0.25 -4.78
N GLU A 689 34.28 -0.42 -4.05
CA GLU A 689 33.55 -1.61 -4.52
C GLU A 689 32.75 -1.37 -5.82
N GLY A 690 32.44 -0.11 -6.14
CA GLY A 690 31.64 0.30 -7.29
C GLY A 690 30.16 -0.09 -7.20
N THR A 691 29.79 -1.00 -6.29
CA THR A 691 28.43 -1.49 -6.06
C THR A 691 28.26 -2.04 -4.64
N ARG A 692 27.02 -2.24 -4.20
CA ARG A 692 26.72 -2.82 -2.88
C ARG A 692 27.05 -4.31 -2.83
N PHE A 693 27.77 -4.73 -1.79
CA PHE A 693 27.85 -6.11 -1.33
C PHE A 693 26.44 -6.62 -0.98
N THR A 694 26.04 -7.78 -1.49
CA THR A 694 24.78 -8.42 -1.07
C THR A 694 24.76 -9.92 -1.33
N ARG A 695 24.51 -10.71 -0.28
CA ARG A 695 24.33 -12.18 -0.41
C ARG A 695 23.08 -12.58 -1.21
N LYS A 696 22.17 -11.64 -1.53
CA LYS A 696 21.07 -11.89 -2.50
C LYS A 696 21.55 -12.10 -3.94
N LYS A 697 22.82 -11.80 -4.26
CA LYS A 697 23.40 -11.94 -5.61
C LYS A 697 24.75 -12.66 -5.54
N PRO A 698 24.77 -13.99 -5.31
CA PRO A 698 26.03 -14.75 -5.17
C PRO A 698 26.93 -14.63 -6.41
N GLN A 699 26.35 -14.52 -7.62
CA GLN A 699 27.08 -14.26 -8.87
C GLN A 699 27.95 -13.00 -8.82
N LEU A 700 27.52 -11.95 -8.11
CA LEU A 700 28.31 -10.72 -7.97
C LEU A 700 29.54 -10.96 -7.10
N ILE A 701 29.38 -11.68 -5.99
CA ILE A 701 30.47 -12.02 -5.06
C ILE A 701 31.49 -12.91 -5.80
N ALA A 702 31.03 -13.96 -6.49
CA ALA A 702 31.89 -14.82 -7.31
C ALA A 702 32.64 -14.04 -8.40
N SER A 703 31.99 -13.08 -9.09
CA SER A 703 32.66 -12.22 -10.08
C SER A 703 33.70 -11.27 -9.48
N SER A 704 33.53 -10.90 -8.21
CA SER A 704 34.48 -10.10 -7.45
C SER A 704 35.70 -10.94 -7.05
N GLN A 705 35.47 -12.11 -6.47
CA GLN A 705 36.52 -13.06 -6.08
C GLN A 705 37.37 -13.48 -7.28
N GLU A 706 36.73 -13.80 -8.41
CA GLU A 706 37.42 -14.07 -9.69
C GLU A 706 38.27 -12.88 -10.17
N PHE A 707 37.83 -11.63 -9.95
CA PHE A 707 38.65 -10.46 -10.25
C PHE A 707 39.88 -10.35 -9.33
N CYS A 708 39.74 -10.59 -8.02
CA CYS A 708 40.89 -10.67 -7.10
C CYS A 708 41.86 -11.79 -7.52
N ARG A 709 41.35 -12.99 -7.85
CA ARG A 709 42.13 -14.15 -8.32
C ARG A 709 42.94 -13.84 -9.58
N ARG A 710 42.34 -13.18 -10.58
CA ARG A 710 43.04 -12.71 -11.80
C ARG A 710 44.12 -11.65 -11.56
N GLN A 711 44.08 -10.96 -10.42
CA GLN A 711 45.11 -10.00 -10.00
C GLN A 711 46.19 -10.66 -9.11
N GLY A 712 46.12 -11.97 -8.87
CA GLY A 712 47.03 -12.67 -7.94
C GLY A 712 46.83 -12.26 -6.47
N ARG A 713 45.64 -11.77 -6.11
CA ARG A 713 45.30 -11.28 -4.76
C ARG A 713 44.40 -12.27 -4.02
N LYS A 714 44.42 -12.21 -2.69
CA LYS A 714 43.53 -13.00 -1.83
C LYS A 714 42.06 -12.70 -2.18
N GLU A 715 41.24 -13.74 -2.19
CA GLU A 715 39.78 -13.58 -2.30
C GLU A 715 39.22 -12.95 -1.02
N LEU A 716 38.34 -11.96 -1.20
CA LEU A 716 37.62 -11.27 -0.12
C LEU A 716 36.22 -11.90 0.01
N GLU A 717 35.73 -12.06 1.24
CA GLU A 717 34.47 -12.76 1.52
C GLU A 717 33.37 -11.82 1.99
N ASP A 718 33.73 -10.76 2.73
CA ASP A 718 32.77 -9.87 3.38
C ASP A 718 32.76 -8.43 2.83
N VAL A 719 33.68 -8.11 1.91
CA VAL A 719 33.68 -6.89 1.08
C VAL A 719 33.96 -7.25 -0.38
N LEU A 720 33.56 -6.39 -1.33
CA LEU A 720 33.92 -6.59 -2.75
C LEU A 720 35.33 -6.04 -3.04
N CYS A 721 35.99 -6.61 -4.06
CA CYS A 721 37.34 -6.22 -4.49
C CYS A 721 37.33 -4.77 -5.03
N PRO A 722 38.19 -3.88 -4.52
CA PRO A 722 38.14 -2.45 -4.82
C PRO A 722 38.57 -2.12 -6.26
N ARG A 723 38.10 -0.98 -6.75
CA ARG A 723 38.49 -0.38 -8.04
C ARG A 723 39.22 0.94 -7.78
N SER A 724 40.49 1.01 -8.17
CA SER A 724 41.34 2.19 -7.93
C SER A 724 41.08 3.36 -8.87
N GLY A 725 40.58 3.15 -10.09
CA GLY A 725 40.55 4.19 -11.14
C GLY A 725 39.84 5.50 -10.76
N GLY A 726 38.71 5.44 -10.06
CA GLY A 726 38.00 6.65 -9.61
C GLY A 726 38.75 7.43 -8.51
N ILE A 727 39.50 6.71 -7.67
CA ILE A 727 40.31 7.24 -6.57
C ILE A 727 41.59 7.87 -7.13
N GLN A 728 42.26 7.17 -8.05
CA GLN A 728 43.44 7.64 -8.76
C GLN A 728 43.15 8.98 -9.46
N MET A 729 42.06 9.04 -10.22
CA MET A 729 41.61 10.28 -10.88
C MET A 729 41.26 11.40 -9.89
N ALA A 730 40.73 11.09 -8.70
CA ALA A 730 40.48 12.10 -7.67
C ALA A 730 41.81 12.65 -7.12
N LEU A 731 42.75 11.78 -6.74
CA LEU A 731 44.06 12.15 -6.20
C LEU A 731 44.95 12.89 -7.22
N GLU A 732 44.83 12.56 -8.52
CA GLU A 732 45.51 13.26 -9.61
C GLU A 732 44.98 14.69 -9.86
N ARG A 733 43.72 14.98 -9.48
CA ARG A 733 43.03 16.23 -9.83
C ARG A 733 42.74 17.14 -8.65
N LEU A 734 42.69 16.60 -7.44
CA LEU A 734 42.44 17.34 -6.19
C LEU A 734 43.77 17.53 -5.45
N GLY A 735 44.55 18.51 -5.89
CA GLY A 735 45.81 18.90 -5.24
C GLY A 735 45.64 19.62 -3.90
N THR A 736 44.41 20.03 -3.57
CA THR A 736 44.04 20.71 -2.31
C THR A 736 43.52 19.80 -1.21
N LEU A 737 43.66 18.47 -1.34
CA LEU A 737 43.31 17.52 -0.28
C LEU A 737 44.34 17.54 0.86
N ASP A 738 43.85 17.52 2.10
CA ASP A 738 44.65 17.36 3.32
C ASP A 738 44.86 15.88 3.67
N ALA A 739 43.82 15.05 3.50
CA ALA A 739 43.76 13.70 4.04
C ALA A 739 42.92 12.72 3.21
N VAL A 740 43.13 11.43 3.46
CA VAL A 740 42.26 10.32 3.02
C VAL A 740 41.73 9.58 4.25
N TYR A 741 40.42 9.53 4.40
CA TYR A 741 39.75 8.79 5.49
C TYR A 741 39.30 7.42 4.97
N ASP A 742 39.85 6.36 5.53
CA ASP A 742 39.41 4.99 5.28
C ASP A 742 38.39 4.57 6.34
N VAL A 743 37.14 4.35 5.93
CA VAL A 743 36.00 4.12 6.85
C VAL A 743 35.40 2.74 6.63
N THR A 744 35.27 1.95 7.68
CA THR A 744 34.61 0.63 7.64
C THR A 744 33.32 0.67 8.44
N VAL A 745 32.18 0.59 7.73
CA VAL A 745 30.84 0.55 8.33
C VAL A 745 30.39 -0.89 8.49
N ALA A 746 29.87 -1.23 9.66
CA ALA A 746 29.24 -2.51 9.98
C ALA A 746 27.91 -2.31 10.75
N TYR A 747 26.93 -3.15 10.43
CA TYR A 747 25.56 -3.06 10.98
C TYR A 747 25.28 -4.24 11.90
N GLY A 748 24.83 -3.99 13.13
CA GLY A 748 24.51 -5.03 14.11
C GLY A 748 23.50 -6.06 13.60
N GLN A 749 22.53 -5.63 12.78
CA GLN A 749 21.54 -6.50 12.13
C GLN A 749 22.13 -7.52 11.15
N THR A 750 23.41 -7.39 10.75
CA THR A 750 24.08 -8.40 9.91
C THR A 750 24.55 -9.63 10.69
N ARG A 751 24.49 -9.62 12.03
CA ARG A 751 24.92 -10.74 12.87
C ARG A 751 23.81 -11.76 13.07
N PHE A 752 24.03 -12.99 12.60
CA PHE A 752 23.26 -14.17 12.99
C PHE A 752 24.22 -15.30 13.35
N THR A 753 23.81 -16.18 14.25
CA THR A 753 24.61 -17.35 14.66
C THR A 753 24.96 -18.21 13.44
N GLY A 754 26.27 -18.35 13.17
CA GLY A 754 26.79 -19.16 12.07
C GLY A 754 26.58 -18.60 10.65
N ARG A 755 26.02 -17.39 10.47
CA ARG A 755 25.84 -16.78 9.14
C ARG A 755 25.74 -15.25 9.16
N ARG A 756 26.28 -14.60 8.12
CA ARG A 756 26.03 -13.17 7.88
C ARG A 756 24.63 -12.94 7.31
N GLY A 757 23.89 -12.07 7.97
CA GLY A 757 22.60 -11.53 7.54
C GLY A 757 22.72 -10.45 6.45
N LEU A 758 21.61 -9.75 6.21
CA LEU A 758 21.56 -8.63 5.27
C LEU A 758 21.73 -7.31 6.02
N ALA A 759 22.45 -6.35 5.43
CA ALA A 759 22.48 -4.99 5.95
C ALA A 759 21.09 -4.34 5.77
N PRO A 760 20.62 -3.55 6.76
CA PRO A 760 19.27 -3.01 6.76
C PRO A 760 19.07 -2.01 5.62
N GLY A 761 17.90 -2.03 4.98
CA GLY A 761 17.50 -0.96 4.05
C GLY A 761 17.09 0.31 4.79
N MET A 762 17.02 1.46 4.10
CA MET A 762 16.58 2.74 4.70
C MET A 762 15.33 2.65 5.60
N PHE A 763 14.28 1.93 5.16
CA PHE A 763 13.06 1.75 5.95
C PHE A 763 13.26 0.92 7.22
N GLU A 764 14.05 -0.14 7.14
CA GLU A 764 14.34 -1.06 8.24
C GLU A 764 15.25 -0.40 9.29
N PHE A 765 16.22 0.38 8.82
CA PHE A 765 17.13 1.17 9.63
C PHE A 765 16.39 2.24 10.47
N VAL A 766 15.37 2.91 9.91
CA VAL A 766 14.57 3.90 10.65
C VAL A 766 13.44 3.24 11.46
N CYS A 767 12.68 2.29 10.88
CA CYS A 767 11.40 1.81 11.45
C CYS A 767 11.29 0.31 11.75
N GLY A 768 12.29 -0.52 11.44
CA GLY A 768 12.36 -1.91 11.90
C GLY A 768 12.54 -2.07 13.43
N PRO A 769 12.72 -3.31 13.93
CA PRO A 769 12.90 -3.58 15.35
C PRO A 769 14.13 -2.87 15.95
N LEU A 770 14.06 -2.51 17.24
CA LEU A 770 15.19 -1.91 17.98
C LEU A 770 16.32 -2.91 18.28
N ALA A 771 15.99 -4.20 18.37
CA ALA A 771 16.98 -5.25 18.59
C ALA A 771 18.00 -5.30 17.44
N GLY A 772 19.29 -5.21 17.78
CA GLY A 772 20.38 -5.24 16.80
C GLY A 772 20.68 -3.91 16.09
N ARG A 773 20.06 -2.78 16.49
CA ARG A 773 20.36 -1.43 15.95
C ARG A 773 21.65 -0.80 16.50
N SER A 774 22.75 -1.55 16.45
CA SER A 774 24.07 -0.97 16.63
C SER A 774 24.70 -0.68 15.26
N LEU A 775 25.39 0.45 15.17
CA LEU A 775 26.10 0.90 13.97
C LEU A 775 27.55 1.10 14.36
N HIS A 776 28.43 0.21 13.88
CA HIS A 776 29.84 0.20 14.23
C HIS A 776 30.62 0.79 13.05
N VAL A 777 31.41 1.81 13.32
CA VAL A 777 32.15 2.54 12.29
C VAL A 777 33.60 2.71 12.72
N HIS A 778 34.50 2.00 12.03
CA HIS A 778 35.93 2.20 12.16
C HIS A 778 36.38 3.32 11.21
N VAL A 779 37.20 4.25 11.71
CA VAL A 779 37.73 5.39 10.96
C VAL A 779 39.24 5.39 11.08
N LYS A 780 39.95 5.43 9.94
CA LYS A 780 41.40 5.62 9.91
C LYS A 780 41.77 6.80 9.02
N ARG A 781 42.59 7.72 9.52
CA ARG A 781 43.02 8.93 8.79
C ARG A 781 44.45 8.72 8.28
N PHE A 782 44.66 8.97 6.99
CA PHE A 782 45.98 9.04 6.36
C PHE A 782 46.23 10.48 5.89
N ASP A 783 47.45 11.00 6.05
CA ASP A 783 47.85 12.25 5.39
C ASP A 783 47.93 12.00 3.88
N VAL A 784 47.53 12.96 3.04
CA VAL A 784 47.56 12.80 1.58
C VAL A 784 48.96 12.47 1.04
N LYS A 785 50.03 12.82 1.77
CA LYS A 785 51.43 12.54 1.42
C LYS A 785 51.82 11.08 1.64
N GLU A 786 51.12 10.37 2.51
CA GLU A 786 51.35 8.94 2.80
C GLU A 786 50.70 8.01 1.76
N VAL A 787 49.75 8.53 0.97
CA VAL A 787 49.00 7.77 -0.02
C VAL A 787 49.80 7.72 -1.33
N PRO A 788 50.13 6.51 -1.86
CA PRO A 788 50.88 6.40 -3.12
C PRO A 788 50.15 7.07 -4.28
N LYS A 789 50.88 7.83 -5.10
CA LYS A 789 50.34 8.54 -6.28
C LYS A 789 50.52 7.77 -7.58
N ASP A 790 51.42 6.80 -7.61
CA ASP A 790 51.64 5.92 -8.76
C ASP A 790 50.50 4.89 -8.87
N LYS A 791 50.17 4.48 -10.10
CA LYS A 791 48.98 3.67 -10.37
C LYS A 791 49.03 2.29 -9.70
N GLU A 792 50.23 1.72 -9.59
CA GLU A 792 50.45 0.38 -9.05
C GLU A 792 50.50 0.38 -7.52
N GLY A 793 51.27 1.28 -6.92
CA GLY A 793 51.31 1.54 -5.48
C GLY A 793 49.93 1.88 -4.93
N LEU A 794 49.17 2.76 -5.59
CA LEU A 794 47.80 3.07 -5.17
C LEU A 794 46.87 1.84 -5.28
N ARG A 795 46.99 1.05 -6.35
CA ARG A 795 46.23 -0.21 -6.49
C ARG A 795 46.57 -1.17 -5.35
N ASN A 796 47.85 -1.33 -5.02
CA ASN A 796 48.32 -2.23 -3.98
C ASN A 796 47.86 -1.77 -2.58
N TRP A 797 48.04 -0.49 -2.26
CA TRP A 797 47.55 0.15 -1.04
C TRP A 797 46.02 -0.04 -0.87
N MET A 798 45.26 0.16 -1.96
CA MET A 798 43.81 -0.08 -1.96
C MET A 798 43.42 -1.53 -1.67
N PHE A 799 44.14 -2.51 -2.23
CA PHE A 799 43.92 -3.92 -1.90
C PHE A 799 44.26 -4.22 -0.44
N GLU A 800 45.38 -3.72 0.09
CA GLU A 800 45.76 -3.90 1.49
C GLU A 800 44.74 -3.30 2.46
N ARG A 801 44.21 -2.10 2.17
CA ARG A 801 43.11 -1.51 2.97
C ARG A 801 41.90 -2.43 2.95
N TYR A 802 41.49 -2.93 1.78
CA TYR A 802 40.33 -3.82 1.68
C TYR A 802 40.53 -5.20 2.31
N GLU A 803 41.75 -5.76 2.29
CA GLU A 803 42.09 -6.95 3.08
C GLU A 803 42.01 -6.70 4.59
N GLN A 804 42.35 -5.51 5.07
CA GLN A 804 42.14 -5.11 6.47
C GLN A 804 40.64 -4.97 6.78
N LYS A 805 39.84 -4.38 5.87
CA LYS A 805 38.37 -4.30 6.04
C LYS A 805 37.71 -5.67 6.08
N ASP A 806 38.12 -6.61 5.24
CA ASP A 806 37.62 -7.98 5.21
C ASP A 806 37.89 -8.69 6.56
N LYS A 807 39.13 -8.59 7.09
CA LYS A 807 39.50 -9.11 8.43
C LYS A 807 38.69 -8.46 9.56
N MET A 808 38.47 -7.14 9.50
CA MET A 808 37.66 -6.42 10.50
C MET A 808 36.19 -6.83 10.43
N MET A 809 35.63 -6.99 9.23
CA MET A 809 34.25 -7.45 9.03
C MET A 809 34.06 -8.89 9.53
N ALA A 810 34.98 -9.81 9.23
CA ALA A 810 34.95 -11.17 9.75
C ALA A 810 34.96 -11.20 11.30
N THR A 811 35.86 -10.43 11.91
CA THR A 811 35.95 -10.30 13.38
C THR A 811 34.68 -9.71 13.98
N PHE A 812 34.10 -8.69 13.35
CA PHE A 812 32.84 -8.09 13.77
C PHE A 812 31.65 -9.08 13.70
N LEU A 813 31.59 -9.90 12.65
CA LEU A 813 30.50 -10.86 12.48
C LEU A 813 30.55 -11.96 13.55
N GLU A 814 31.75 -12.43 13.88
CA GLU A 814 32.01 -13.36 14.99
C GLU A 814 31.71 -12.69 16.35
N LYS A 815 32.52 -11.71 16.76
CA LYS A 815 32.57 -11.19 18.13
C LYS A 815 31.51 -10.13 18.41
N GLY A 816 31.18 -9.30 17.42
CA GLY A 816 30.16 -8.25 17.51
C GLY A 816 30.67 -6.83 17.62
N GLU A 817 31.98 -6.67 17.74
CA GLU A 817 32.67 -5.39 17.84
C GLU A 817 33.96 -5.47 17.02
N PHE A 818 34.51 -4.32 16.64
CA PHE A 818 35.87 -4.30 16.08
C PHE A 818 36.90 -4.50 17.22
N PRO A 819 38.16 -4.89 16.91
CA PRO A 819 39.16 -5.23 17.93
C PRO A 819 39.60 -4.07 18.83
N GLU A 820 39.37 -2.83 18.40
CA GLU A 820 39.79 -1.61 19.08
C GLU A 820 38.76 -1.12 20.10
N ALA A 821 39.16 -0.23 21.01
CA ALA A 821 38.23 0.40 21.94
C ALA A 821 37.20 1.28 21.18
N SER A 822 35.92 1.16 21.55
CA SER A 822 34.84 1.95 20.95
C SER A 822 34.52 3.21 21.75
N GLU A 823 34.40 4.35 21.10
CA GLU A 823 33.64 5.49 21.64
C GLU A 823 32.17 5.33 21.25
N SER A 824 31.24 5.57 22.19
CA SER A 824 29.79 5.62 21.90
C SER A 824 29.30 7.07 21.98
N PRO A 825 29.50 7.90 20.94
CA PRO A 825 29.07 9.30 20.98
C PRO A 825 27.55 9.40 21.04
N ALA A 826 27.05 10.39 21.78
CA ALA A 826 25.65 10.76 21.75
C ALA A 826 25.21 11.13 20.31
N ALA A 827 23.91 10.98 20.03
CA ALA A 827 23.34 11.39 18.75
C ALA A 827 23.55 12.90 18.51
N VAL A 828 23.64 13.33 17.24
CA VAL A 828 23.72 14.75 16.88
C VAL A 828 22.59 15.50 17.58
N SER A 829 22.96 16.55 18.31
CA SER A 829 22.06 17.29 19.20
C SER A 829 20.75 17.65 18.49
N ILE A 830 19.62 17.30 19.12
CA ILE A 830 18.28 17.59 18.58
C ILE A 830 18.08 19.08 18.32
N TRP A 831 18.78 19.96 19.06
CA TRP A 831 18.77 21.40 18.84
C TRP A 831 19.45 21.84 17.52
N ARG A 832 20.33 21.02 16.94
CA ARG A 832 20.91 21.24 15.61
C ARG A 832 20.00 20.73 14.49
N THR A 833 19.27 19.63 14.71
CA THR A 833 18.48 18.92 13.67
C THR A 833 17.01 19.31 13.63
N LEU A 834 16.40 19.61 14.78
CA LEU A 834 14.98 19.96 14.89
C LEU A 834 14.60 21.30 14.25
N PRO A 835 15.36 22.41 14.36
CA PRO A 835 14.93 23.67 13.75
C PRO A 835 14.86 23.62 12.21
N PRO A 836 15.86 23.06 11.48
CA PRO A 836 15.71 22.82 10.04
C PRO A 836 14.55 21.87 9.71
N THR A 837 14.39 20.79 10.49
CA THR A 837 13.28 19.84 10.32
C THR A 837 11.92 20.53 10.46
N ALA A 838 11.73 21.35 11.48
CA ALA A 838 10.51 22.12 11.73
C ALA A 838 10.24 23.12 10.59
N LEU A 839 11.28 23.77 10.04
CA LEU A 839 11.16 24.64 8.87
C LEU A 839 10.67 23.87 7.64
N PHE A 840 11.24 22.69 7.34
CA PHE A 840 10.78 21.84 6.24
C PHE A 840 9.35 21.32 6.46
N CYS A 841 8.99 20.92 7.69
CA CYS A 841 7.61 20.54 8.04
C CYS A 841 6.63 21.71 7.83
N ALA A 842 6.98 22.93 8.25
CA ALA A 842 6.16 24.12 8.04
C ALA A 842 6.03 24.47 6.55
N ALA A 843 7.11 24.34 5.78
CA ALA A 843 7.11 24.53 4.33
C ALA A 843 6.22 23.49 3.63
N LEU A 844 6.23 22.23 4.07
CA LEU A 844 5.31 21.18 3.58
C LEU A 844 3.84 21.43 3.94
N ALA A 845 3.57 22.11 5.06
CA ALA A 845 2.23 22.51 5.45
C ALA A 845 1.72 23.75 4.68
N ALA A 846 2.61 24.65 4.24
CA ALA A 846 2.24 25.92 3.61
C ALA A 846 1.32 25.81 2.36
N PRO A 847 1.46 24.82 1.44
CA PRO A 847 0.52 24.61 0.33
C PRO A 847 -0.95 24.39 0.70
N PHE A 848 -1.24 23.94 1.94
CA PHE A 848 -2.61 23.74 2.41
C PHE A 848 -3.29 25.06 2.80
N TYR A 849 -2.50 26.07 3.19
CA TYR A 849 -2.99 27.40 3.61
C TYR A 849 -2.86 28.45 2.51
N PHE A 850 -1.85 28.34 1.62
CA PHE A 850 -1.51 29.37 0.65
C PHE A 850 -1.53 28.85 -0.81
N SER A 851 -2.57 29.22 -1.56
CA SER A 851 -2.75 28.82 -2.97
C SER A 851 -1.57 29.18 -3.88
N ARG A 852 -0.86 30.30 -3.63
CA ARG A 852 0.34 30.68 -4.38
C ARG A 852 1.51 29.72 -4.13
N VAL A 853 1.71 29.29 -2.88
CA VAL A 853 2.75 28.31 -2.52
C VAL A 853 2.43 26.94 -3.14
N LYS A 854 1.16 26.54 -3.12
CA LYS A 854 0.69 25.33 -3.82
C LYS A 854 1.00 25.37 -5.31
N GLN A 855 0.74 26.48 -5.99
CA GLN A 855 1.10 26.65 -7.41
C GLN A 855 2.61 26.58 -7.63
N LEU A 856 3.41 27.28 -6.82
CA LEU A 856 4.88 27.24 -6.89
C LEU A 856 5.44 25.82 -6.76
N TYR A 857 4.90 25.01 -5.83
CA TYR A 857 5.36 23.65 -5.61
C TYR A 857 4.92 22.71 -6.75
N ILE A 858 3.72 22.88 -7.29
CA ILE A 858 3.27 22.16 -8.50
C ILE A 858 4.18 22.51 -9.69
N TYR A 859 4.51 23.78 -9.91
CA TYR A 859 5.45 24.19 -10.97
C TYR A 859 6.87 23.68 -10.73
N THR A 860 7.32 23.61 -9.47
CA THR A 860 8.62 23.02 -9.11
C THR A 860 8.66 21.53 -9.47
N ILE A 861 7.63 20.75 -9.12
CA ILE A 861 7.54 19.34 -9.52
C ILE A 861 7.47 19.20 -11.05
N ALA A 862 6.66 20.04 -11.71
CA ALA A 862 6.50 20.03 -13.16
C ALA A 862 7.76 20.45 -13.94
N SER A 863 8.69 21.20 -13.32
CA SER A 863 9.97 21.55 -13.96
C SER A 863 11.00 20.42 -13.92
N SER A 864 10.79 19.36 -13.14
CA SER A 864 11.79 18.29 -12.99
C SER A 864 12.25 17.64 -14.31
N PRO A 865 11.39 17.39 -15.33
CA PRO A 865 11.85 16.90 -16.63
C PRO A 865 12.75 17.91 -17.37
N LEU A 866 12.49 19.22 -17.21
CA LEU A 866 13.31 20.29 -17.79
C LEU A 866 14.68 20.38 -17.08
N LEU A 867 14.72 20.21 -15.76
CA LEU A 867 15.97 20.16 -14.99
C LEU A 867 16.82 18.93 -15.38
N ILE A 868 16.19 17.78 -15.62
CA ILE A 868 16.86 16.58 -16.15
C ILE A 868 17.37 16.83 -17.58
N ALA A 869 16.56 17.42 -18.46
CA ALA A 869 16.97 17.79 -19.81
C ALA A 869 18.14 18.80 -19.82
N TRP A 870 18.14 19.77 -18.90
CA TRP A 870 19.22 20.75 -18.73
C TRP A 870 20.56 20.08 -18.41
N LEU A 871 20.57 19.04 -17.55
CA LEU A 871 21.77 18.25 -17.28
C LEU A 871 22.33 17.61 -18.56
N HIS A 872 21.47 17.03 -19.41
CA HIS A 872 21.89 16.46 -20.70
C HIS A 872 22.40 17.53 -21.68
N LEU A 873 21.71 18.67 -21.79
CA LEU A 873 22.09 19.77 -22.68
C LEU A 873 23.44 20.39 -22.30
N ARG A 874 23.72 20.57 -21.00
CA ARG A 874 25.03 21.00 -20.47
C ARG A 874 26.10 19.89 -20.51
N LYS A 875 25.75 18.73 -21.06
CA LYS A 875 26.53 17.49 -21.13
C LYS A 875 27.00 17.02 -19.75
N CYS A 876 26.31 17.32 -18.66
CA CYS A 876 26.77 17.07 -17.29
C CYS A 876 26.77 15.60 -16.85
N VAL A 877 26.18 14.70 -17.66
CA VAL A 877 25.79 13.33 -17.25
C VAL A 877 26.03 12.32 -18.36
#